data_AF-A0A3C0ILE4-F1
#
_entry.id   AF-A0A3C0ILE4-F1
#
_cell.length_a   1.000
_cell.length_b   1.000
_cell.length_c   1.000
_cell.angle_alpha   90.00
_cell.angle_beta   90.00
_cell.angle_gamma   90.00
#
_symmetry.space_group_name_H-M   'P 1'
#
loop_
_entity.id
_entity.type
_entity.pdbx_description
1 polymer ?
#
loop_
_entity_poly.entity_id
_entity_poly.type
_entity_poly.pdbx_seq_one_letter_code
_entity_poly.pdbx_strand_id
1 'polypeptide(L)'
;MKHRFWGVLSVLLLSSMSWAQNNAMWLRYPAISPDGSTIVFGYKGDLYRVDAKGGNAVPLTLHEAHDMMPVWSKDGKYIAFASDRYGNFDVFVMPANGGAPVRITTHSANDYPYDFSPDGKHVILGSARNVQAENIRFYSPRLFQNLYKVPVTGGKPILVSGAGMEHAHYNTKGTQIVFQDRKGYEDPWRKHHTSSVTRDIWVLDVAANKYKQISGFEGEDREPVFSNNDQFIYYLSEKNGTQNIYKTPVANKMAEVQLTKFDKHPVRHLSIAKNNTLCFTYDGEVYTLTENGTPQKISIQITNDGRQNIEKNVSINGNMSEFAVSPSGKEVAFVVRGEVFVASVDGGPTKRITNTPQQERMVSWSPDSKTLLYATERGNSWDVFKATVARKEEPYFYAATLIKEEPVIATPAEQFQAKFSPDGKEIAFIEERNILRVYNIASKQSRTLLPQGRNYSYSDGDWDYQWSGDSKWIICDDQEGTWQAGNFALIKADGSGTIEHPIRSGFGQNNIKWGMDGKMISWQNSKLGRKGLALQGSTETDIYAGFLDVAAFERFKLSKEEFALLKDKEEQAKKADTSKTKKDTAAKNWMPNIKGFEDRVARLTINSSSIADYAITPDGSKVYYLSAFERGYDLWVTEPRTRETKILAKLGTGGSGIEMSKDGKAVFVMSRGSLLKIDESGKTTPIGVNGEMVLNTAEERSYIFEHAWRQVVKKFYDPNIHGIDWKGYRTAYAKFLPHINNNYDFQELLSEILGELYGYHSVLLKFR
;
A
#
# COMPACT_ATOMS: atom_id res chain seq x y z
N MET A 1 -53.36 -57.28 30.41
CA MET A 1 -52.68 -57.06 29.11
C MET A 1 -52.26 -55.59 29.05
N LYS A 2 -50.95 -55.35 29.09
CA LYS A 2 -50.19 -54.20 28.56
C LYS A 2 -50.95 -52.87 28.30
N HIS A 3 -50.69 -51.81 29.09
CA HIS A 3 -49.65 -50.80 28.80
C HIS A 3 -49.71 -49.61 29.79
N ARG A 4 -48.52 -49.29 30.31
CA ARG A 4 -48.06 -48.14 31.10
C ARG A 4 -48.30 -46.80 30.36
N PHE A 5 -48.47 -45.69 31.07
CA PHE A 5 -47.40 -44.71 31.30
C PHE A 5 -47.77 -43.63 32.34
N TRP A 6 -46.77 -43.33 33.17
CA TRP A 6 -46.73 -42.42 34.31
C TRP A 6 -46.36 -40.99 33.88
N GLY A 7 -46.76 -40.03 34.72
CA GLY A 7 -45.81 -39.09 35.33
C GLY A 7 -45.43 -37.85 34.54
N VAL A 8 -46.10 -36.73 34.85
CA VAL A 8 -45.64 -35.37 34.55
C VAL A 8 -44.40 -35.09 35.39
N LEU A 9 -43.22 -34.96 34.76
CA LEU A 9 -42.02 -34.41 35.38
C LEU A 9 -41.69 -33.09 34.68
N SER A 10 -41.88 -31.98 35.40
CA SER A 10 -41.54 -30.64 34.94
C SER A 10 -40.03 -30.43 35.10
N VAL A 11 -39.29 -30.45 33.99
CA VAL A 11 -37.89 -30.02 33.96
C VAL A 11 -37.87 -28.51 33.71
N LEU A 12 -37.58 -27.73 34.74
CA LEU A 12 -37.21 -26.33 34.64
C LEU A 12 -35.85 -26.24 33.92
N LEU A 13 -35.88 -25.98 32.61
CA LEU A 13 -34.74 -25.51 31.85
C LEU A 13 -34.40 -24.09 32.33
N LEU A 14 -33.48 -24.00 33.29
CA LEU A 14 -32.68 -22.80 33.52
C LEU A 14 -31.85 -22.56 32.26
N SER A 15 -32.40 -21.76 31.36
CA SER A 15 -31.67 -21.16 30.26
C SER A 15 -30.66 -20.20 30.88
N SER A 16 -29.40 -20.63 30.96
CA SER A 16 -28.28 -19.72 31.13
C SER A 16 -28.25 -18.82 29.89
N MET A 17 -28.90 -17.66 29.99
CA MET A 17 -28.60 -16.55 29.09
C MET A 17 -27.12 -16.25 29.28
N SER A 18 -26.31 -16.76 28.36
CA SER A 18 -24.93 -16.35 28.19
C SER A 18 -25.00 -14.93 27.68
N TRP A 19 -24.97 -13.94 28.58
CA TRP A 19 -24.68 -12.57 28.20
C TRP A 19 -23.31 -12.60 27.53
N ALA A 20 -23.27 -12.41 26.21
CA ALA A 20 -22.01 -12.18 25.51
C ALA A 20 -21.32 -11.01 26.23
N GLN A 21 -20.23 -11.30 26.93
CA GLN A 21 -19.46 -10.30 27.66
C GLN A 21 -18.81 -9.39 26.61
N ASN A 22 -19.28 -8.13 26.51
CA ASN A 22 -18.67 -7.07 25.70
C ASN A 22 -17.32 -6.62 26.31
N ASN A 23 -16.34 -7.52 26.40
CA ASN A 23 -15.00 -7.17 26.82
C ASN A 23 -14.30 -6.45 25.66
N ALA A 24 -13.90 -5.21 25.87
CA ALA A 24 -13.13 -4.47 24.89
C ALA A 24 -11.69 -5.01 24.84
N MET A 25 -11.19 -5.28 23.63
CA MET A 25 -9.80 -5.65 23.37
C MET A 25 -9.13 -4.62 22.48
N TRP A 26 -7.82 -4.77 22.26
CA TRP A 26 -6.99 -3.80 21.54
C TRP A 26 -6.97 -2.41 22.20
N LEU A 27 -6.89 -2.40 23.53
CA LEU A 27 -6.79 -1.19 24.33
C LEU A 27 -5.36 -0.64 24.22
N ARG A 28 -5.22 0.66 23.96
CA ARG A 28 -3.93 1.30 23.67
C ARG A 28 -3.57 2.35 24.70
N TYR A 29 -2.28 2.56 24.91
CA TYR A 29 -1.75 3.69 25.70
C TYR A 29 -2.42 3.92 27.08
N PRO A 30 -2.63 2.90 27.94
CA PRO A 30 -3.17 3.11 29.27
C PRO A 30 -2.25 3.97 30.15
N ALA A 31 -2.84 4.96 30.78
CA ALA A 31 -2.21 5.84 31.74
C ALA A 31 -2.98 5.79 33.07
N ILE A 32 -2.34 5.28 34.11
CA ILE A 32 -2.91 5.29 35.47
C ILE A 32 -2.76 6.68 36.11
N SER A 33 -3.82 7.13 36.77
CA SER A 33 -3.87 8.39 37.50
C SER A 33 -2.85 8.43 38.65
N PRO A 34 -2.39 9.63 39.06
CA PRO A 34 -1.40 9.74 40.13
C PRO A 34 -1.84 9.15 41.46
N ASP A 35 -3.13 9.14 41.78
CA ASP A 35 -3.67 8.53 43.00
C ASP A 35 -3.91 7.01 42.88
N GLY A 36 -3.73 6.44 41.68
CA GLY A 36 -3.91 5.02 41.41
C GLY A 36 -5.37 4.55 41.31
N SER A 37 -6.34 5.46 41.33
CA SER A 37 -7.77 5.10 41.39
C SER A 37 -8.41 4.89 40.01
N THR A 38 -7.85 5.52 38.98
CA THR A 38 -8.46 5.66 37.65
C THR A 38 -7.44 5.42 36.54
N ILE A 39 -7.86 4.83 35.43
CA ILE A 39 -7.05 4.61 34.22
C ILE A 39 -7.71 5.31 33.04
N VAL A 40 -6.92 6.01 32.21
CA VAL A 40 -7.33 6.52 30.89
C VAL A 40 -6.61 5.72 29.81
N PHE A 41 -7.28 5.35 28.73
CA PHE A 41 -6.72 4.55 27.64
C PHE A 41 -7.38 4.91 26.31
N GLY A 42 -6.71 4.59 25.20
CA GLY A 42 -7.24 4.71 23.84
C GLY A 42 -8.02 3.46 23.42
N TYR A 43 -9.15 3.67 22.74
CA TYR A 43 -9.95 2.63 22.10
C TYR A 43 -10.66 3.20 20.88
N LYS A 44 -10.44 2.59 19.70
CA LYS A 44 -11.05 3.02 18.42
C LYS A 44 -10.85 4.51 18.09
N GLY A 45 -9.68 5.03 18.44
CA GLY A 45 -9.29 6.43 18.23
C GLY A 45 -9.90 7.45 19.20
N ASP A 46 -10.60 7.02 20.25
CA ASP A 46 -11.04 7.92 21.33
C ASP A 46 -10.40 7.53 22.67
N LEU A 47 -10.37 8.48 23.61
CA LEU A 47 -9.94 8.25 24.98
C LEU A 47 -11.11 7.86 25.86
N TYR A 48 -10.92 6.81 26.64
CA TYR A 48 -11.87 6.31 27.63
C TYR A 48 -11.24 6.29 29.01
N ARG A 49 -12.09 6.32 30.03
CA ARG A 49 -11.71 6.29 31.43
C ARG A 49 -12.44 5.20 32.18
N VAL A 50 -11.75 4.49 33.05
CA VAL A 50 -12.29 3.41 33.89
C VAL A 50 -11.68 3.46 35.29
N ASP A 51 -12.40 2.92 36.29
CA ASP A 51 -11.83 2.66 37.61
C ASP A 51 -10.65 1.68 37.50
N ALA A 52 -9.59 1.87 38.28
CA ALA A 52 -8.41 1.01 38.26
C ALA A 52 -8.71 -0.45 38.68
N LYS A 53 -9.87 -0.72 39.29
CA LYS A 53 -10.39 -2.06 39.60
C LYS A 53 -11.21 -2.67 38.45
N GLY A 54 -11.45 -1.92 37.37
CA GLY A 54 -12.24 -2.32 36.21
C GLY A 54 -13.71 -1.93 36.31
N GLY A 55 -14.50 -2.42 35.36
CA GLY A 55 -15.92 -2.13 35.20
C GLY A 55 -16.23 -1.38 33.90
N ASN A 56 -17.27 -0.56 33.94
CA ASN A 56 -17.72 0.20 32.77
C ASN A 56 -16.81 1.42 32.53
N ALA A 57 -16.25 1.50 31.33
CA ALA A 57 -15.50 2.68 30.90
C ALA A 57 -16.44 3.76 30.36
N VAL A 58 -16.05 5.02 30.55
CA VAL A 58 -16.77 6.21 30.09
C VAL A 58 -15.90 6.96 29.07
N PRO A 59 -16.43 7.35 27.91
CA PRO A 59 -15.67 8.12 26.93
C PRO A 59 -15.33 9.51 27.46
N LEU A 60 -14.10 9.97 27.23
CA LEU A 60 -13.64 11.34 27.45
C LEU A 60 -13.65 12.16 26.16
N THR A 61 -13.47 11.50 25.02
CA THR A 61 -13.50 12.10 23.68
C THR A 61 -14.43 11.30 22.79
N LEU A 62 -15.09 11.98 21.84
CA LEU A 62 -15.97 11.37 20.84
C LEU A 62 -15.96 12.23 19.57
N HIS A 63 -15.00 12.01 18.67
CA HIS A 63 -14.97 12.63 17.32
C HIS A 63 -14.24 11.77 16.28
N GLU A 64 -14.30 12.14 15.00
CA GLU A 64 -13.74 11.34 13.88
C GLU A 64 -12.21 11.25 13.84
N ALA A 65 -11.52 12.12 14.57
CA ALA A 65 -10.06 12.16 14.60
C ALA A 65 -9.54 11.14 15.63
N HIS A 66 -8.25 10.86 15.57
CA HIS A 66 -7.58 9.89 16.42
C HIS A 66 -6.92 10.58 17.62
N ASP A 67 -7.40 10.26 18.82
CA ASP A 67 -6.87 10.73 20.10
C ASP A 67 -6.11 9.60 20.81
N MET A 68 -4.85 9.85 21.18
CA MET A 68 -3.96 8.83 21.75
C MET A 68 -2.91 9.39 22.71
N MET A 69 -2.14 8.48 23.32
CA MET A 69 -1.06 8.78 24.27
C MET A 69 -1.48 9.74 25.41
N PRO A 70 -2.51 9.40 26.21
CA PRO A 70 -2.92 10.23 27.33
C PRO A 70 -1.85 10.27 28.42
N VAL A 71 -1.66 11.44 29.04
CA VAL A 71 -0.73 11.66 30.14
C VAL A 71 -1.43 12.48 31.23
N TRP A 72 -1.31 12.05 32.48
CA TRP A 72 -1.90 12.75 33.63
C TRP A 72 -1.03 13.90 34.13
N SER A 73 -1.67 15.01 34.53
CA SER A 73 -1.02 16.02 35.36
C SER A 73 -0.68 15.44 36.74
N LYS A 74 0.37 15.96 37.39
CA LYS A 74 0.84 15.43 38.70
C LYS A 74 -0.19 15.56 39.83
N ASP A 75 -1.16 16.46 39.68
CA ASP A 75 -2.29 16.65 40.59
C ASP A 75 -3.55 15.85 40.21
N GLY A 76 -3.52 15.12 39.08
CA GLY A 76 -4.62 14.29 38.60
C GLY A 76 -5.80 15.07 38.00
N LYS A 77 -5.69 16.39 37.85
CA LYS A 77 -6.82 17.23 37.40
C LYS A 77 -6.94 17.35 35.88
N TYR A 78 -5.87 17.12 35.14
CA TYR A 78 -5.82 17.31 33.69
C TYR A 78 -5.20 16.11 32.98
N ILE A 79 -5.59 15.95 31.72
CA ILE A 79 -5.02 14.99 30.77
C ILE A 79 -4.45 15.78 29.59
N ALA A 80 -3.19 15.53 29.24
CA ALA A 80 -2.63 15.89 27.94
C ALA A 80 -2.72 14.69 27.00
N PHE A 81 -3.00 14.91 25.71
CA PHE A 81 -3.08 13.85 24.71
C PHE A 81 -2.74 14.38 23.31
N ALA A 82 -2.34 13.48 22.40
CA ALA A 82 -2.12 13.80 21.00
C ALA A 82 -3.42 13.60 20.20
N SER A 83 -3.74 14.52 19.29
CA SER A 83 -4.94 14.46 18.46
C SER A 83 -4.69 14.99 17.05
N ASP A 84 -5.18 14.30 16.03
CA ASP A 84 -5.07 14.71 14.62
C ASP A 84 -6.28 15.50 14.08
N ARG A 85 -7.11 16.08 14.97
CA ARG A 85 -8.28 16.91 14.65
C ARG A 85 -8.04 18.03 13.63
N TYR A 86 -6.78 18.44 13.44
CA TYR A 86 -6.38 19.49 12.47
C TYR A 86 -5.40 18.99 11.39
N GLY A 87 -5.34 17.67 11.14
CA GLY A 87 -4.60 17.03 10.04
C GLY A 87 -3.22 16.48 10.38
N ASN A 88 -2.58 16.99 11.44
CA ASN A 88 -1.39 16.40 12.07
C ASN A 88 -1.65 16.23 13.56
N PHE A 89 -0.88 15.38 14.24
CA PHE A 89 -1.00 15.26 15.69
C PHE A 89 -0.50 16.54 16.37
N ASP A 90 -1.38 17.20 17.10
CA ASP A 90 -1.06 18.27 18.04
C ASP A 90 -1.37 17.83 19.47
N VAL A 91 -0.77 18.51 20.45
CA VAL A 91 -1.06 18.26 21.86
C VAL A 91 -2.26 19.09 22.31
N PHE A 92 -3.17 18.43 23.01
CA PHE A 92 -4.33 19.01 23.66
C PHE A 92 -4.29 18.75 25.16
N VAL A 93 -4.92 19.62 25.94
CA VAL A 93 -5.11 19.47 27.39
C VAL A 93 -6.60 19.59 27.73
N MET A 94 -7.12 18.69 28.56
CA MET A 94 -8.50 18.73 29.04
C MET A 94 -8.60 18.39 30.54
N PRO A 95 -9.71 18.73 31.23
CA PRO A 95 -9.97 18.22 32.56
C PRO A 95 -10.05 16.68 32.57
N ALA A 96 -9.54 16.05 33.63
CA ALA A 96 -9.51 14.58 33.74
C ALA A 96 -10.88 13.91 33.88
N ASN A 97 -11.91 14.68 34.18
CA ASN A 97 -13.31 14.25 34.18
C ASN A 97 -14.00 14.39 32.82
N GLY A 98 -13.27 14.79 31.78
CA GLY A 98 -13.81 15.19 30.49
C GLY A 98 -14.18 16.66 30.46
N GLY A 99 -14.43 17.17 29.26
CA GLY A 99 -14.71 18.60 29.01
C GLY A 99 -14.08 19.06 27.70
N ALA A 100 -14.22 20.34 27.39
CA ALA A 100 -13.65 20.92 26.17
C ALA A 100 -12.10 20.89 26.22
N PRO A 101 -11.42 20.23 25.27
CA PRO A 101 -9.97 20.24 25.20
C PRO A 101 -9.43 21.55 24.61
N VAL A 102 -8.29 22.00 25.12
CA VAL A 102 -7.55 23.17 24.63
C VAL A 102 -6.35 22.69 23.82
N ARG A 103 -6.24 23.11 22.55
CA ARG A 103 -5.07 22.85 21.71
C ARG A 103 -3.89 23.70 22.17
N ILE A 104 -2.77 23.07 22.53
CA ILE A 104 -1.59 23.78 23.06
C ILE A 104 -0.42 23.83 22.06
N THR A 105 -0.45 23.06 20.97
CA THR A 105 0.52 23.14 19.87
C THR A 105 -0.15 23.29 18.50
N THR A 106 0.53 23.95 17.55
CA THR A 106 -0.01 24.34 16.23
C THR A 106 0.97 24.20 15.08
N HIS A 107 2.01 23.38 15.24
CA HIS A 107 3.04 23.23 14.21
C HIS A 107 2.66 22.13 13.22
N SER A 108 3.08 22.22 11.96
CA SER A 108 2.77 21.21 10.93
C SER A 108 3.47 19.85 11.12
N ALA A 109 4.18 19.64 12.22
CA ALA A 109 4.85 18.38 12.55
C ALA A 109 4.06 17.71 13.66
N ASN A 110 4.05 16.37 13.69
CA ASN A 110 3.39 15.65 14.77
C ASN A 110 4.06 15.95 16.12
N ASP A 111 3.25 16.20 17.13
CA ASP A 111 3.66 16.38 18.52
C ASP A 111 3.01 15.30 19.41
N TYR A 112 3.80 14.74 20.32
CA TYR A 112 3.35 13.69 21.24
C TYR A 112 3.67 14.07 22.70
N PRO A 113 2.68 14.16 23.61
CA PRO A 113 2.95 14.51 25.00
C PRO A 113 3.65 13.35 25.73
N TYR A 114 4.61 13.68 26.59
CA TYR A 114 5.33 12.69 27.41
C TYR A 114 5.07 12.87 28.91
N ASP A 115 5.12 14.10 29.44
CA ASP A 115 4.89 14.36 30.87
C ASP A 115 4.47 15.80 31.13
N PHE A 116 3.84 16.04 32.29
CA PHE A 116 3.69 17.38 32.84
C PHE A 116 4.92 17.75 33.67
N SER A 117 5.31 19.02 33.63
CA SER A 117 6.29 19.55 34.57
C SER A 117 5.80 19.38 36.02
N PRO A 118 6.68 19.24 37.03
CA PRO A 118 6.25 19.02 38.42
C PRO A 118 5.35 20.13 38.98
N ASP A 119 5.48 21.36 38.47
CA ASP A 119 4.62 22.50 38.83
C ASP A 119 3.28 22.54 38.07
N GLY A 120 3.06 21.61 37.14
CA GLY A 120 1.86 21.50 36.31
C GLY A 120 1.68 22.61 35.27
N LYS A 121 2.67 23.48 35.06
CA LYS A 121 2.53 24.65 34.15
C LYS A 121 2.89 24.37 32.70
N HIS A 122 3.63 23.29 32.44
CA HIS A 122 4.08 22.91 31.10
C HIS A 122 3.85 21.43 30.82
N VAL A 123 3.73 21.10 29.54
CA VAL A 123 3.82 19.73 29.02
C VAL A 123 5.14 19.60 28.28
N ILE A 124 5.92 18.56 28.58
CA ILE A 124 7.04 18.13 27.73
C ILE A 124 6.53 17.16 26.66
N LEU A 125 7.05 17.31 25.45
CA LEU A 125 6.57 16.61 24.26
C LEU A 125 7.70 16.31 23.29
N GLY A 126 7.54 15.24 22.52
CA GLY A 126 8.37 14.91 21.36
C GLY A 126 7.87 15.64 20.13
N SER A 127 8.79 16.28 19.39
CA SER A 127 8.46 16.96 18.14
C SER A 127 9.61 16.95 17.15
N ALA A 128 9.32 16.68 15.88
CA ALA A 128 10.30 16.69 14.80
C ALA A 128 10.62 18.09 14.23
N ARG A 129 10.32 19.14 15.00
CA ARG A 129 10.71 20.53 14.72
C ARG A 129 12.24 20.67 14.65
N ASN A 130 12.68 21.73 13.97
CA ASN A 130 14.10 22.01 13.76
C ASN A 130 14.89 22.09 15.07
N VAL A 131 16.09 21.51 15.06
CA VAL A 131 17.12 21.73 16.08
C VAL A 131 18.18 22.69 15.54
N GLN A 132 19.04 23.16 16.44
CA GLN A 132 20.22 23.93 16.05
C GLN A 132 21.12 23.10 15.12
N ALA A 133 21.72 23.75 14.12
CA ALA A 133 22.48 23.09 13.06
C ALA A 133 23.64 22.25 13.61
N GLU A 134 24.25 22.70 14.70
CA GLU A 134 25.38 22.05 15.37
C GLU A 134 24.99 20.72 16.04
N ASN A 135 23.69 20.51 16.30
CA ASN A 135 23.15 19.32 16.96
C ASN A 135 22.52 18.33 15.97
N ILE A 136 22.57 18.61 14.66
CA ILE A 136 22.03 17.73 13.63
C ILE A 136 23.01 16.57 13.39
N ARG A 137 22.67 15.36 13.85
CA ARG A 137 23.38 14.13 13.47
C ARG A 137 23.09 13.74 12.02
N PHE A 138 21.81 13.71 11.67
CA PHE A 138 21.27 13.51 10.33
C PHE A 138 19.92 14.23 10.27
N TYR A 139 19.75 15.24 9.41
CA TYR A 139 18.47 15.96 9.35
C TYR A 139 17.42 15.07 8.69
N SER A 140 16.58 14.46 9.52
CA SER A 140 15.37 13.81 9.05
C SER A 140 14.22 14.12 10.02
N PRO A 141 13.33 15.07 9.65
CA PRO A 141 12.17 15.41 10.46
C PRO A 141 11.12 14.29 10.50
N ARG A 142 11.40 13.14 9.87
CA ARG A 142 10.60 11.92 10.01
C ARG A 142 11.16 10.95 11.05
N LEU A 143 12.42 11.09 11.45
CA LEU A 143 13.13 10.10 12.25
C LEU A 143 13.40 10.55 13.68
N PHE A 144 13.80 11.80 13.88
CA PHE A 144 14.25 12.28 15.19
C PHE A 144 13.20 13.18 15.83
N GLN A 145 12.62 12.71 16.93
CA GLN A 145 11.79 13.53 17.82
C GLN A 145 12.70 14.23 18.83
N ASN A 146 12.54 15.55 18.97
CA ASN A 146 13.28 16.36 19.92
C ASN A 146 12.38 16.71 21.10
N LEU A 147 12.97 16.93 22.27
CA LEU A 147 12.23 17.23 23.47
C LEU A 147 11.96 18.74 23.54
N TYR A 148 10.69 19.10 23.54
CA TYR A 148 10.21 20.47 23.75
C TYR A 148 9.37 20.56 25.02
N LYS A 149 9.18 21.78 25.53
CA LYS A 149 8.16 22.10 26.52
C LYS A 149 7.24 23.21 25.99
N VAL A 150 5.96 23.13 26.33
CA VAL A 150 4.95 24.14 25.98
C VAL A 150 4.08 24.46 27.20
N PRO A 151 3.65 25.72 27.42
CA PRO A 151 2.71 26.04 28.49
C PRO A 151 1.38 25.28 28.33
N VAL A 152 0.75 24.88 29.44
CA VAL A 152 -0.56 24.18 29.43
C VAL A 152 -1.70 25.06 28.89
N THR A 153 -1.51 26.38 28.84
CA THR A 153 -2.44 27.34 28.22
C THR A 153 -2.16 27.56 26.72
N GLY A 154 -1.21 26.84 26.14
CA GLY A 154 -0.69 27.09 24.80
C GLY A 154 0.31 28.25 24.76
N GLY A 155 1.00 28.38 23.63
CA GLY A 155 1.98 29.43 23.40
C GLY A 155 3.25 28.90 22.74
N LYS A 156 4.35 29.63 22.89
CA LYS A 156 5.63 29.32 22.22
C LYS A 156 6.25 28.04 22.80
N PRO A 157 6.46 26.98 21.99
CA PRO A 157 7.25 25.83 22.41
C PRO A 157 8.72 26.22 22.60
N ILE A 158 9.37 25.63 23.61
CA ILE A 158 10.78 25.87 23.95
C ILE A 158 11.53 24.54 23.86
N LEU A 159 12.63 24.50 23.10
CA LEU A 159 13.49 23.32 23.01
C LEU A 159 14.12 23.03 24.37
N VAL A 160 13.96 21.80 24.86
CA VAL A 160 14.60 21.27 26.07
C VAL A 160 15.88 20.51 25.68
N SER A 161 15.79 19.67 24.65
CA SER A 161 16.94 18.87 24.18
C SER A 161 16.76 18.45 22.71
N GLY A 162 17.83 18.59 21.92
CA GLY A 162 17.93 18.08 20.54
C GLY A 162 18.56 16.70 20.43
N ALA A 163 18.70 15.95 21.53
CA ALA A 163 19.46 14.70 21.56
C ALA A 163 18.72 13.47 20.99
N GLY A 164 17.47 13.62 20.52
CA GLY A 164 16.62 12.49 20.14
C GLY A 164 16.10 11.74 21.37
N MET A 165 15.07 12.29 22.03
CA MET A 165 14.53 11.75 23.28
C MET A 165 13.06 11.40 23.12
N GLU A 166 12.68 10.18 23.48
CA GLU A 166 11.29 9.71 23.48
C GLU A 166 10.88 9.22 24.87
N HIS A 167 9.57 9.21 25.14
CA HIS A 167 9.00 8.78 26.42
C HIS A 167 9.71 9.41 27.63
N ALA A 168 9.86 10.74 27.57
CA ALA A 168 10.60 11.49 28.57
C ALA A 168 9.72 11.81 29.80
N HIS A 169 10.17 11.43 31.00
CA HIS A 169 9.43 11.65 32.25
C HIS A 169 10.27 12.35 33.30
N TYR A 170 9.70 13.35 33.98
CA TYR A 170 10.33 14.02 35.11
C TYR A 170 10.34 13.11 36.34
N ASN A 171 11.42 13.20 37.12
CA ASN A 171 11.39 12.74 38.52
C ASN A 171 10.48 13.67 39.36
N THR A 172 10.12 13.28 40.59
CA THR A 172 9.16 14.04 41.40
C THR A 172 9.61 15.47 41.71
N LYS A 173 10.93 15.72 41.72
CA LYS A 173 11.54 17.03 41.98
C LYS A 173 11.77 17.89 40.74
N GLY A 174 11.64 17.34 39.54
CA GLY A 174 11.96 18.04 38.28
C GLY A 174 13.45 18.25 37.99
N THR A 175 14.33 17.70 38.82
CA THR A 175 15.78 17.83 38.66
C THR A 175 16.33 16.89 37.60
N GLN A 176 15.61 15.81 37.30
CA GLN A 176 16.02 14.77 36.36
C GLN A 176 14.90 14.41 35.39
N ILE A 177 15.28 14.00 34.18
CA ILE A 177 14.39 13.45 33.16
C ILE A 177 14.93 12.07 32.76
N VAL A 178 14.10 11.03 32.83
CA VAL A 178 14.42 9.72 32.26
C VAL A 178 13.79 9.62 30.87
N PHE A 179 14.46 9.00 29.91
CA PHE A 179 13.99 8.87 28.53
C PHE A 179 14.62 7.65 27.85
N GLN A 180 14.01 7.19 26.76
CA GLN A 180 14.67 6.31 25.80
C GLN A 180 15.27 7.16 24.67
N ASP A 181 16.50 6.87 24.26
CA ASP A 181 17.12 7.60 23.15
C ASP A 181 16.52 7.18 21.80
N ARG A 182 16.77 7.96 20.74
CA ARG A 182 16.45 7.56 19.36
C ARG A 182 17.67 7.72 18.46
N LYS A 183 18.27 6.58 18.10
CA LYS A 183 19.55 6.51 17.38
C LYS A 183 19.40 6.35 15.86
N GLY A 184 18.28 5.80 15.38
CA GLY A 184 18.08 5.50 13.96
C GLY A 184 16.63 5.24 13.55
N TYR A 185 16.46 4.79 12.30
CA TYR A 185 15.18 4.36 11.76
C TYR A 185 14.98 2.87 11.97
N GLU A 186 13.88 2.51 12.62
CA GLU A 186 13.34 1.15 12.66
C GLU A 186 11.85 1.25 13.00
N ASP A 187 11.07 0.22 12.64
CA ASP A 187 9.70 0.05 13.09
C ASP A 187 9.65 -0.08 14.62
N PRO A 188 8.93 0.78 15.35
CA PRO A 188 8.77 0.62 16.79
C PRO A 188 8.12 -0.71 17.17
N TRP A 189 7.35 -1.37 16.32
CA TRP A 189 6.68 -2.63 16.66
C TRP A 189 7.54 -3.88 16.41
N ARG A 190 8.72 -3.73 15.77
CA ARG A 190 9.68 -4.82 15.57
C ARG A 190 10.14 -5.41 16.91
N LYS A 191 10.18 -6.73 16.99
CA LYS A 191 10.61 -7.51 18.16
C LYS A 191 11.98 -8.13 17.94
N HIS A 192 12.66 -8.43 19.05
CA HIS A 192 13.97 -9.09 19.09
C HIS A 192 15.09 -8.31 18.37
N HIS A 193 14.93 -7.00 18.21
CA HIS A 193 15.88 -6.18 17.47
C HIS A 193 17.20 -6.02 18.26
N THR A 194 18.35 -6.21 17.61
CA THR A 194 19.70 -6.17 18.25
C THR A 194 20.73 -5.31 17.50
N SER A 195 20.30 -4.45 16.57
CA SER A 195 21.26 -3.61 15.84
C SER A 195 21.75 -2.43 16.70
N SER A 196 22.81 -1.76 16.27
CA SER A 196 23.36 -0.57 16.96
C SER A 196 22.40 0.61 17.18
N VAL A 197 21.20 0.59 16.58
CA VAL A 197 20.18 1.65 16.75
C VAL A 197 19.04 1.26 17.70
N THR A 198 19.14 0.12 18.39
CA THR A 198 18.27 -0.22 19.52
C THR A 198 18.38 0.83 20.63
N ARG A 199 17.30 1.01 21.37
CA ARG A 199 17.14 2.13 22.30
C ARG A 199 17.64 1.75 23.68
N ASP A 200 18.34 2.69 24.30
CA ASP A 200 18.81 2.60 25.68
C ASP A 200 18.03 3.57 26.56
N ILE A 201 18.00 3.28 27.86
CA ILE A 201 17.45 4.17 28.88
C ILE A 201 18.54 5.12 29.37
N TRP A 202 18.22 6.40 29.41
CA TRP A 202 19.11 7.46 29.86
C TRP A 202 18.41 8.37 30.88
N VAL A 203 19.22 8.99 31.73
CA VAL A 203 18.79 10.07 32.62
C VAL A 203 19.55 11.35 32.28
N LEU A 204 18.81 12.44 32.12
CA LEU A 204 19.31 13.81 32.02
C LEU A 204 19.21 14.49 33.38
N ASP A 205 20.32 15.01 33.90
CA ASP A 205 20.31 16.04 34.95
C ASP A 205 20.00 17.40 34.31
N VAL A 206 18.83 17.96 34.64
CA VAL A 206 18.29 19.14 33.95
C VAL A 206 19.14 20.39 34.17
N ALA A 207 19.69 20.57 35.38
CA ALA A 207 20.47 21.76 35.71
C ALA A 207 21.91 21.65 35.21
N ALA A 208 22.53 20.49 35.37
CA ALA A 208 23.90 20.25 34.93
C ALA A 208 24.01 19.98 33.42
N ASN A 209 22.90 19.71 32.75
CA ASN A 209 22.83 19.26 31.35
C ASN A 209 23.76 18.05 31.09
N LYS A 210 23.71 17.06 32.00
CA LYS A 210 24.55 15.85 31.93
C LYS A 210 23.68 14.63 31.70
N TYR A 211 24.11 13.78 30.77
CA TYR A 211 23.47 12.51 30.45
C TYR A 211 24.18 11.35 31.14
N LYS A 212 23.40 10.44 31.70
CA LYS A 212 23.86 9.19 32.27
C LYS A 212 23.06 8.03 31.66
N GLN A 213 23.75 7.11 31.01
CA GLN A 213 23.14 5.87 30.55
C GLN A 213 22.80 4.97 31.74
N ILE A 214 21.62 4.37 31.71
CA ILE A 214 21.07 3.51 32.76
C ILE A 214 21.05 2.04 32.32
N SER A 215 20.63 1.77 31.09
CA SER A 215 20.59 0.43 30.54
C SER A 215 21.70 0.21 29.49
N GLY A 216 22.02 -1.04 29.20
CA GLY A 216 23.10 -1.39 28.26
C GLY A 216 22.86 -2.75 27.61
N PHE A 217 21.59 -3.09 27.41
CA PHE A 217 21.20 -4.28 26.67
C PHE A 217 21.45 -4.04 25.18
N GLU A 218 21.91 -5.06 24.46
CA GLU A 218 22.10 -4.94 23.00
C GLU A 218 20.76 -4.76 22.27
N GLY A 219 19.65 -5.25 22.85
CA GLY A 219 18.32 -5.12 22.30
C GLY A 219 17.55 -3.88 22.77
N GLU A 220 16.22 -3.94 22.67
CA GLU A 220 15.35 -2.80 22.94
C GLU A 220 15.03 -2.63 24.44
N ASP A 221 15.43 -1.49 25.01
CA ASP A 221 14.94 -0.98 26.31
C ASP A 221 14.08 0.27 26.10
N ARG A 222 12.86 0.30 26.66
CA ARG A 222 11.84 1.31 26.29
C ARG A 222 10.95 1.80 27.44
N GLU A 223 10.27 2.91 27.18
CA GLU A 223 9.20 3.49 28.00
C GLU A 223 9.54 3.63 29.50
N PRO A 224 10.63 4.33 29.84
CA PRO A 224 11.09 4.38 31.23
C PRO A 224 10.27 5.36 32.08
N VAL A 225 10.03 5.01 33.34
CA VAL A 225 9.37 5.88 34.33
C VAL A 225 10.09 5.82 35.68
N PHE A 226 10.13 6.93 36.41
CA PHE A 226 10.68 6.98 37.77
C PHE A 226 9.72 6.37 38.79
N SER A 227 10.26 5.74 39.83
CA SER A 227 9.53 5.51 41.08
C SER A 227 9.19 6.83 41.77
N ASN A 228 8.12 6.85 42.56
CA ASN A 228 7.66 8.07 43.25
C ASN A 228 8.65 8.57 44.34
N ASN A 229 9.62 7.77 44.75
CA ASN A 229 10.70 8.18 45.66
C ASN A 229 12.01 8.53 44.93
N ASP A 230 11.99 8.59 43.59
CA ASP A 230 13.11 8.88 42.70
C ASP A 230 14.32 7.93 42.86
N GLN A 231 14.17 6.77 43.53
CA GLN A 231 15.27 5.83 43.76
C GLN A 231 15.43 4.80 42.65
N PHE A 232 14.38 4.54 41.87
CA PHE A 232 14.35 3.50 40.84
C PHE A 232 13.77 4.03 39.53
N ILE A 233 14.12 3.33 38.45
CA ILE A 233 13.53 3.46 37.13
C ILE A 233 12.91 2.11 36.78
N TYR A 234 11.66 2.15 36.33
CA TYR A 234 10.97 1.03 35.70
C TYR A 234 11.02 1.22 34.19
N TYR A 235 11.22 0.16 33.42
CA TYR A 235 11.26 0.22 31.96
C TYR A 235 10.92 -1.15 31.36
N LEU A 236 10.68 -1.17 30.05
CA LEU A 236 10.45 -2.37 29.28
C LEU A 236 11.76 -2.86 28.69
N SER A 237 12.02 -4.17 28.72
CA SER A 237 13.21 -4.77 28.12
C SER A 237 12.90 -6.13 27.49
N GLU A 238 13.54 -6.45 26.36
CA GLU A 238 13.43 -7.75 25.67
C GLU A 238 14.49 -8.79 26.12
N LYS A 239 15.22 -8.54 27.22
CA LYS A 239 16.30 -9.41 27.72
C LYS A 239 15.93 -10.89 27.85
N ASN A 240 14.66 -11.20 28.07
CA ASN A 240 14.15 -12.55 28.23
C ASN A 240 13.22 -13.00 27.08
N GLY A 241 13.47 -12.50 25.86
CA GLY A 241 12.77 -12.88 24.64
C GLY A 241 11.76 -11.83 24.20
N THR A 242 10.79 -11.46 25.05
CA THR A 242 9.78 -10.43 24.74
C THR A 242 9.80 -9.32 25.76
N GLN A 243 9.25 -8.15 25.42
CA GLN A 243 9.21 -7.00 26.33
C GLN A 243 8.51 -7.36 27.64
N ASN A 244 9.23 -7.21 28.74
CA ASN A 244 8.76 -7.35 30.11
C ASN A 244 9.20 -6.15 30.94
N ILE A 245 8.64 -5.99 32.14
CA ILE A 245 8.96 -4.89 33.03
C ILE A 245 10.19 -5.24 33.87
N TYR A 246 11.16 -4.32 33.89
CA TYR A 246 12.35 -4.36 34.72
C TYR A 246 12.42 -3.13 35.62
N LYS A 247 13.09 -3.26 36.75
CA LYS A 247 13.34 -2.21 37.74
C LYS A 247 14.83 -2.12 38.01
N THR A 248 15.41 -0.93 37.91
CA THR A 248 16.83 -0.67 38.21
C THR A 248 16.99 0.56 39.10
N PRO A 249 17.99 0.63 39.99
CA PRO A 249 18.20 1.82 40.81
C PRO A 249 18.80 2.98 40.00
N VAL A 250 18.44 4.22 40.34
CA VAL A 250 18.99 5.42 39.68
C VAL A 250 20.49 5.58 39.98
N ALA A 251 20.92 5.25 41.20
CA ALA A 251 22.33 5.19 41.59
C ALA A 251 22.90 3.79 41.32
N ASN A 252 24.04 3.66 40.61
CA ASN A 252 24.64 2.39 40.16
C ASN A 252 25.16 1.50 41.32
N LYS A 253 24.30 1.08 42.25
CA LYS A 253 24.70 0.35 43.46
C LYS A 253 24.01 -1.00 43.65
N MET A 254 22.98 -1.34 42.88
CA MET A 254 22.32 -2.66 42.95
C MET A 254 21.98 -3.19 41.57
N ALA A 255 21.80 -4.51 41.49
CA ALA A 255 21.41 -5.20 40.26
C ALA A 255 19.95 -4.88 39.87
N GLU A 256 19.71 -4.92 38.57
CA GLU A 256 18.39 -4.86 37.95
C GLU A 256 17.51 -6.06 38.37
N VAL A 257 16.19 -5.85 38.45
CA VAL A 257 15.21 -6.87 38.83
C VAL A 257 14.10 -6.96 37.78
N GLN A 258 13.81 -8.17 37.32
CA GLN A 258 12.67 -8.45 36.44
C GLN A 258 11.38 -8.58 37.26
N LEU A 259 10.32 -7.87 36.86
CA LEU A 259 9.03 -7.83 37.58
C LEU A 259 7.92 -8.64 36.91
N THR A 260 7.95 -8.79 35.58
CA THR A 260 6.98 -9.61 34.84
C THR A 260 7.68 -10.68 34.03
N LYS A 261 6.98 -11.79 33.77
CA LYS A 261 7.50 -12.95 33.03
C LYS A 261 6.51 -13.42 31.97
N PHE A 262 5.86 -12.48 31.29
CA PHE A 262 4.97 -12.80 30.18
C PHE A 262 5.76 -13.41 29.02
N ASP A 263 5.13 -14.35 28.32
CA ASP A 263 5.62 -14.98 27.11
C ASP A 263 4.77 -14.57 25.90
N LYS A 264 5.28 -14.88 24.69
CA LYS A 264 4.66 -14.71 23.37
C LYS A 264 4.40 -13.28 22.89
N HIS A 265 3.68 -12.47 23.67
CA HIS A 265 3.34 -11.09 23.33
C HIS A 265 4.16 -10.09 24.17
N PRO A 266 4.43 -8.88 23.66
CA PRO A 266 5.18 -7.87 24.39
C PRO A 266 4.29 -7.16 25.41
N VAL A 267 4.87 -6.82 26.56
CA VAL A 267 4.34 -5.74 27.41
C VAL A 267 4.62 -4.40 26.71
N ARG A 268 3.63 -3.50 26.69
CA ARG A 268 3.71 -2.16 26.09
C ARG A 268 3.03 -1.11 26.97
N HIS A 269 3.25 0.17 26.67
CA HIS A 269 2.57 1.34 27.25
C HIS A 269 2.67 1.46 28.78
N LEU A 270 3.90 1.43 29.30
CA LEU A 270 4.15 1.52 30.73
C LEU A 270 3.82 2.92 31.28
N SER A 271 2.99 2.96 32.33
CA SER A 271 2.71 4.14 33.16
C SER A 271 2.76 3.79 34.65
N ILE A 272 2.81 4.80 35.52
CA ILE A 272 3.00 4.62 36.97
C ILE A 272 2.20 5.63 37.81
N ALA A 273 1.61 5.16 38.91
CA ALA A 273 0.95 5.98 39.94
C ALA A 273 1.90 6.37 41.09
N LYS A 274 1.52 7.33 41.95
CA LYS A 274 2.36 7.78 43.08
C LYS A 274 2.62 6.71 44.13
N ASN A 275 1.77 5.69 44.22
CA ASN A 275 2.00 4.53 45.08
C ASN A 275 2.85 3.44 44.41
N ASN A 276 3.53 3.76 43.29
CA ASN A 276 4.30 2.84 42.45
C ASN A 276 3.49 1.70 41.80
N THR A 277 2.16 1.81 41.73
CA THR A 277 1.36 0.88 40.90
C THR A 277 1.66 1.16 39.44
N LEU A 278 2.14 0.15 38.74
CA LEU A 278 2.39 0.18 37.30
C LEU A 278 1.12 -0.15 36.54
N CYS A 279 0.93 0.44 35.37
CA CYS A 279 -0.13 0.10 34.43
C CYS A 279 0.45 -0.03 33.03
N PHE A 280 0.00 -1.03 32.28
CA PHE A 280 0.57 -1.41 30.98
C PHE A 280 -0.43 -2.24 30.18
N THR A 281 -0.13 -2.49 28.91
CA THR A 281 -0.87 -3.45 28.10
C THR A 281 -0.10 -4.73 27.88
N TYR A 282 -0.82 -5.84 27.85
CA TYR A 282 -0.33 -7.14 27.38
C TYR A 282 -1.45 -7.80 26.57
N ASP A 283 -1.12 -8.31 25.38
CA ASP A 283 -2.08 -9.00 24.48
C ASP A 283 -3.37 -8.19 24.20
N GLY A 284 -3.21 -6.88 23.98
CA GLY A 284 -4.32 -5.96 23.69
C GLY A 284 -5.23 -5.64 24.88
N GLU A 285 -4.85 -6.02 26.10
CA GLU A 285 -5.62 -5.80 27.33
C GLU A 285 -4.82 -5.01 28.37
N VAL A 286 -5.51 -4.38 29.32
CA VAL A 286 -4.88 -3.53 30.35
C VAL A 286 -4.61 -4.33 31.62
N TYR A 287 -3.42 -4.16 32.17
CA TYR A 287 -2.96 -4.77 33.42
C TYR A 287 -2.46 -3.70 34.39
N THR A 288 -2.50 -4.04 35.68
CA THR A 288 -1.82 -3.30 36.74
C THR A 288 -0.87 -4.21 37.52
N LEU A 289 0.17 -3.64 38.12
CA LEU A 289 1.11 -4.34 38.98
C LEU A 289 1.46 -3.44 40.17
N THR A 290 1.04 -3.86 41.37
CA THR A 290 1.43 -3.21 42.63
C THR A 290 2.84 -3.63 43.05
N GLU A 291 3.48 -2.84 43.90
CA GLU A 291 4.79 -3.21 44.45
C GLU A 291 4.73 -4.56 45.19
N ASN A 292 5.65 -5.48 44.85
CA ASN A 292 5.69 -6.87 45.34
C ASN A 292 4.46 -7.74 44.99
N GLY A 293 3.55 -7.25 44.15
CA GLY A 293 2.39 -8.01 43.69
C GLY A 293 2.67 -8.86 42.45
N THR A 294 1.59 -9.41 41.88
CA THR A 294 1.60 -10.05 40.56
C THR A 294 0.70 -9.27 39.60
N PRO A 295 0.98 -9.30 38.28
CA PRO A 295 0.15 -8.62 37.30
C PRO A 295 -1.33 -8.99 37.39
N GLN A 296 -2.20 -7.99 37.47
CA GLN A 296 -3.66 -8.15 37.53
C GLN A 296 -4.29 -7.56 36.26
N LYS A 297 -5.03 -8.40 35.53
CA LYS A 297 -5.83 -7.96 34.38
C LYS A 297 -7.00 -7.11 34.86
N ILE A 298 -7.22 -5.97 34.21
CA ILE A 298 -8.36 -5.09 34.48
C ILE A 298 -9.49 -5.46 33.52
N SER A 299 -10.65 -5.86 34.06
CA SER A 299 -11.83 -6.13 33.25
C SER A 299 -12.50 -4.83 32.84
N ILE A 300 -12.52 -4.54 31.54
CA ILE A 300 -13.04 -3.27 31.00
C ILE A 300 -14.20 -3.58 30.05
N GLN A 301 -15.34 -2.95 30.35
CA GLN A 301 -16.56 -3.05 29.55
C GLN A 301 -16.86 -1.70 28.91
N ILE A 302 -17.17 -1.71 27.61
CA ILE A 302 -17.58 -0.52 26.87
C ILE A 302 -19.01 -0.76 26.37
N THR A 303 -19.96 -0.02 26.93
CA THR A 303 -21.37 -0.11 26.55
C THR A 303 -21.58 0.69 25.26
N ASN A 304 -21.76 -0.02 24.14
CA ASN A 304 -22.05 0.48 22.78
C ASN A 304 -21.57 1.92 22.48
N ASP A 305 -20.43 2.04 21.82
CA ASP A 305 -19.84 3.33 21.41
C ASP A 305 -20.53 4.00 20.21
N GLY A 306 -21.56 3.39 19.63
CA GLY A 306 -22.27 3.89 18.44
C GLY A 306 -21.45 3.87 17.14
N ARG A 307 -20.17 3.46 17.20
CA ARG A 307 -19.23 3.41 16.08
C ARG A 307 -19.07 1.97 15.60
N GLN A 308 -20.19 1.35 15.25
CA GLN A 308 -20.16 0.07 14.58
C GLN A 308 -19.56 0.23 13.17
N ASN A 309 -18.90 -0.82 12.68
CA ASN A 309 -18.49 -0.91 11.30
C ASN A 309 -19.74 -1.01 10.42
N ILE A 310 -20.35 0.13 10.12
CA ILE A 310 -21.47 0.25 9.21
C ILE A 310 -20.94 0.31 7.78
N GLU A 311 -21.63 -0.38 6.88
CA GLU A 311 -21.40 -0.21 5.45
C GLU A 311 -21.71 1.24 5.06
N LYS A 312 -20.82 1.84 4.27
CA LYS A 312 -20.94 3.23 3.83
C LYS A 312 -21.09 3.27 2.32
N ASN A 313 -22.12 3.97 1.84
CA ASN A 313 -22.16 4.35 0.43
C ASN A 313 -21.13 5.45 0.21
N VAL A 314 -20.17 5.21 -0.67
CA VAL A 314 -19.14 6.18 -1.04
C VAL A 314 -19.22 6.47 -2.54
N SER A 315 -19.15 7.75 -2.89
CA SER A 315 -19.14 8.18 -4.28
C SER A 315 -17.80 7.92 -4.94
N ILE A 316 -17.85 7.44 -6.18
CA ILE A 316 -16.68 7.19 -7.03
C ILE A 316 -16.66 8.22 -8.14
N ASN A 317 -15.70 9.15 -8.05
CA ASN A 317 -15.52 10.27 -8.98
C ASN A 317 -14.03 10.52 -9.35
N GLY A 318 -13.13 9.59 -8.99
CA GLY A 318 -11.68 9.73 -9.18
C GLY A 318 -10.90 8.63 -8.45
N ASN A 319 -9.63 8.89 -8.12
CA ASN A 319 -8.73 7.96 -7.42
C ASN A 319 -8.56 6.60 -8.10
N MET A 320 -8.60 6.59 -9.43
CA MET A 320 -8.36 5.40 -10.24
C MET A 320 -6.90 4.96 -10.13
N SER A 321 -6.68 3.65 -9.99
CA SER A 321 -5.33 3.06 -9.94
C SER A 321 -4.88 2.49 -11.28
N GLU A 322 -5.83 2.06 -12.11
CA GLU A 322 -5.59 1.53 -13.46
C GLU A 322 -6.83 1.76 -14.34
N PHE A 323 -6.64 1.66 -15.65
CA PHE A 323 -7.73 1.69 -16.63
C PHE A 323 -7.39 0.85 -17.86
N ALA A 324 -8.41 0.45 -18.61
CA ALA A 324 -8.31 -0.17 -19.93
C ALA A 324 -9.45 0.34 -20.82
N VAL A 325 -9.13 0.77 -22.04
CA VAL A 325 -10.09 1.23 -23.04
C VAL A 325 -10.63 0.03 -23.82
N SER A 326 -11.94 -0.02 -24.03
CA SER A 326 -12.53 -1.12 -24.80
C SER A 326 -12.07 -1.07 -26.26
N PRO A 327 -11.95 -2.21 -26.96
CA PRO A 327 -11.61 -2.24 -28.38
C PRO A 327 -12.56 -1.44 -29.28
N SER A 328 -13.80 -1.22 -28.84
CA SER A 328 -14.76 -0.34 -29.50
C SER A 328 -14.46 1.16 -29.37
N GLY A 329 -13.63 1.54 -28.38
CA GLY A 329 -13.28 2.93 -28.04
C GLY A 329 -14.39 3.70 -27.34
N LYS A 330 -15.50 3.04 -26.97
CA LYS A 330 -16.69 3.67 -26.38
C LYS A 330 -16.80 3.54 -24.86
N GLU A 331 -16.02 2.64 -24.27
CA GLU A 331 -16.07 2.36 -22.83
C GLU A 331 -14.66 2.34 -22.26
N VAL A 332 -14.52 2.71 -20.99
CA VAL A 332 -13.30 2.53 -20.22
C VAL A 332 -13.62 1.76 -18.96
N ALA A 333 -12.92 0.65 -18.75
CA ALA A 333 -12.89 -0.06 -17.48
C ALA A 333 -11.79 0.52 -16.61
N PHE A 334 -12.00 0.62 -15.31
CA PHE A 334 -11.01 1.15 -14.39
C PHE A 334 -11.21 0.59 -12.99
N VAL A 335 -10.16 0.69 -12.16
CA VAL A 335 -10.20 0.20 -10.78
C VAL A 335 -10.13 1.35 -9.79
N VAL A 336 -11.01 1.32 -8.79
CA VAL A 336 -10.98 2.21 -7.63
C VAL A 336 -11.13 1.35 -6.38
N ARG A 337 -10.20 1.52 -5.43
CA ARG A 337 -10.20 0.81 -4.14
C ARG A 337 -10.34 -0.73 -4.28
N GLY A 338 -9.76 -1.29 -5.34
CA GLY A 338 -9.81 -2.72 -5.59
C GLY A 338 -11.12 -3.21 -6.20
N GLU A 339 -11.99 -2.34 -6.73
CA GLU A 339 -13.17 -2.78 -7.48
C GLU A 339 -13.17 -2.30 -8.91
N VAL A 340 -13.77 -3.09 -9.80
CA VAL A 340 -13.86 -2.81 -11.24
C VAL A 340 -15.12 -2.01 -11.55
N PHE A 341 -14.96 -0.92 -12.29
CA PHE A 341 -16.02 -0.09 -12.83
C PHE A 341 -15.88 0.07 -14.33
N VAL A 342 -16.99 0.38 -15.01
CA VAL A 342 -17.00 0.76 -16.43
C VAL A 342 -17.78 2.05 -16.62
N ALA A 343 -17.22 2.98 -17.37
CA ALA A 343 -17.87 4.22 -17.79
C ALA A 343 -17.86 4.38 -19.32
N SER A 344 -18.84 5.15 -19.82
CA SER A 344 -18.87 5.62 -21.21
C SER A 344 -17.79 6.68 -21.44
N VAL A 345 -17.07 6.59 -22.57
CA VAL A 345 -16.06 7.56 -22.98
C VAL A 345 -16.66 8.94 -23.25
N ASP A 346 -17.88 8.99 -23.78
CA ASP A 346 -18.55 10.23 -24.18
C ASP A 346 -19.43 10.81 -23.05
N GLY A 347 -19.30 10.28 -21.83
CA GLY A 347 -20.13 10.61 -20.67
C GLY A 347 -21.36 9.72 -20.53
N GLY A 348 -21.87 9.61 -19.30
CA GLY A 348 -23.00 8.75 -18.96
C GLY A 348 -22.89 8.16 -17.55
N PRO A 349 -23.71 7.14 -17.22
CA PRO A 349 -23.61 6.44 -15.94
C PRO A 349 -22.32 5.63 -15.85
N THR A 350 -21.82 5.47 -14.63
CA THR A 350 -20.75 4.53 -14.31
C THR A 350 -21.35 3.28 -13.70
N LYS A 351 -21.05 2.12 -14.28
CA LYS A 351 -21.49 0.82 -13.77
C LYS A 351 -20.40 0.21 -12.90
N ARG A 352 -20.77 -0.15 -11.68
CA ARG A 352 -19.99 -1.03 -10.81
C ARG A 352 -20.08 -2.47 -11.32
N ILE A 353 -18.94 -3.11 -11.55
CA ILE A 353 -18.84 -4.49 -12.07
C ILE A 353 -18.68 -5.48 -10.93
N THR A 354 -17.83 -5.17 -9.95
CA THR A 354 -17.57 -6.02 -8.79
C THR A 354 -18.09 -5.41 -7.50
N ASN A 355 -18.42 -6.23 -6.52
CA ASN A 355 -18.85 -5.80 -5.19
C ASN A 355 -18.26 -6.76 -4.15
N THR A 356 -17.02 -6.51 -3.76
CA THR A 356 -16.26 -7.42 -2.90
C THR A 356 -15.30 -6.66 -1.99
N PRO A 357 -15.06 -7.17 -0.77
CA PRO A 357 -14.06 -6.57 0.12
C PRO A 357 -12.61 -6.88 -0.29
N GLN A 358 -12.39 -7.85 -1.20
CA GLN A 358 -11.08 -8.18 -1.76
C GLN A 358 -10.70 -7.23 -2.90
N GLN A 359 -9.43 -7.30 -3.30
CA GLN A 359 -8.91 -6.49 -4.40
C GLN A 359 -9.08 -7.18 -5.76
N GLU A 360 -9.56 -6.41 -6.73
CA GLU A 360 -9.48 -6.62 -8.16
C GLU A 360 -8.47 -5.66 -8.82
N ARG A 361 -7.82 -6.13 -9.88
CA ARG A 361 -6.87 -5.37 -10.70
C ARG A 361 -6.53 -6.08 -12.01
N MET A 362 -5.66 -5.46 -12.80
CA MET A 362 -5.16 -5.92 -14.09
C MET A 362 -6.29 -6.18 -15.08
N VAL A 363 -7.22 -5.22 -15.18
CA VAL A 363 -8.38 -5.32 -16.04
C VAL A 363 -7.99 -5.33 -17.53
N SER A 364 -8.63 -6.19 -18.32
CA SER A 364 -8.47 -6.24 -19.77
C SER A 364 -9.78 -6.60 -20.48
N TRP A 365 -9.89 -6.23 -21.76
CA TRP A 365 -11.09 -6.44 -22.56
C TRP A 365 -10.98 -7.63 -23.50
N SER A 366 -12.09 -8.31 -23.76
CA SER A 366 -12.23 -9.19 -24.91
C SER A 366 -12.22 -8.40 -26.23
N PRO A 367 -11.79 -9.01 -27.35
CA PRO A 367 -11.73 -8.34 -28.65
C PRO A 367 -13.06 -7.75 -29.14
N ASP A 368 -14.18 -8.33 -28.69
CA ASP A 368 -15.55 -7.89 -29.02
C ASP A 368 -16.13 -6.85 -28.03
N SER A 369 -15.36 -6.44 -27.01
CA SER A 369 -15.77 -5.50 -25.95
C SER A 369 -16.92 -5.98 -25.05
N LYS A 370 -17.25 -7.28 -25.03
CA LYS A 370 -18.40 -7.82 -24.25
C LYS A 370 -18.02 -8.56 -22.97
N THR A 371 -16.75 -8.83 -22.78
CA THR A 371 -16.20 -9.51 -21.62
C THR A 371 -15.00 -8.74 -21.08
N LEU A 372 -14.91 -8.65 -19.76
CA LEU A 372 -13.73 -8.17 -19.04
C LEU A 372 -13.03 -9.35 -18.39
N LEU A 373 -11.70 -9.35 -18.39
CA LEU A 373 -10.88 -10.16 -17.49
C LEU A 373 -10.30 -9.27 -16.40
N TYR A 374 -10.12 -9.82 -15.21
CA TYR A 374 -9.42 -9.17 -14.11
C TYR A 374 -8.88 -10.25 -13.15
N ALA A 375 -7.81 -9.93 -12.43
CA ALA A 375 -7.31 -10.73 -11.33
C ALA A 375 -8.03 -10.33 -10.03
N THR A 376 -8.44 -11.31 -9.22
CA THR A 376 -9.12 -11.09 -7.93
C THR A 376 -8.62 -12.06 -6.87
N GLU A 377 -8.69 -11.68 -5.59
CA GLU A 377 -8.20 -12.51 -4.47
C GLU A 377 -9.32 -13.11 -3.59
N ARG A 378 -10.51 -13.35 -4.14
CA ARG A 378 -11.68 -13.87 -3.41
C ARG A 378 -11.50 -15.28 -2.82
N GLY A 379 -10.59 -16.09 -3.36
CA GLY A 379 -10.37 -17.49 -2.99
C GLY A 379 -9.17 -17.74 -2.06
N ASN A 380 -8.63 -16.71 -1.40
CA ASN A 380 -7.31 -16.76 -0.78
C ASN A 380 -6.19 -17.18 -1.77
N SER A 381 -6.38 -16.82 -3.04
CA SER A 381 -5.43 -16.95 -4.14
C SER A 381 -5.80 -15.88 -5.16
N TRP A 382 -4.82 -15.34 -5.86
CA TRP A 382 -5.06 -14.51 -7.02
C TRP A 382 -5.49 -15.39 -8.19
N ASP A 383 -6.73 -15.21 -8.64
CA ASP A 383 -7.33 -15.97 -9.74
C ASP A 383 -7.82 -15.02 -10.83
N VAL A 384 -7.92 -15.53 -12.06
CA VAL A 384 -8.48 -14.77 -13.19
C VAL A 384 -9.97 -15.02 -13.27
N PHE A 385 -10.74 -13.94 -13.12
CA PHE A 385 -12.18 -13.92 -13.32
C PHE A 385 -12.53 -13.23 -14.62
N LYS A 386 -13.74 -13.52 -15.11
CA LYS A 386 -14.35 -12.73 -16.17
C LYS A 386 -15.71 -12.18 -15.74
N ALA A 387 -16.01 -10.97 -16.19
CA ALA A 387 -17.34 -10.38 -16.14
C ALA A 387 -17.89 -10.27 -17.57
N THR A 388 -19.15 -10.65 -17.79
CA THR A 388 -19.80 -10.61 -19.12
C THR A 388 -21.18 -9.96 -19.02
N VAL A 389 -21.53 -9.15 -20.03
CA VAL A 389 -22.89 -8.64 -20.19
C VAL A 389 -23.82 -9.81 -20.51
N ALA A 390 -24.77 -10.10 -19.61
CA ALA A 390 -25.57 -11.32 -19.69
C ALA A 390 -26.63 -11.28 -20.81
N ARG A 391 -27.12 -10.10 -21.14
CA ARG A 391 -28.20 -9.87 -22.11
C ARG A 391 -27.61 -9.45 -23.46
N LYS A 392 -27.93 -10.18 -24.51
CA LYS A 392 -27.32 -9.98 -25.85
C LYS A 392 -27.75 -8.66 -26.49
N GLU A 393 -28.94 -8.19 -26.14
CA GLU A 393 -29.54 -6.93 -26.55
C GLU A 393 -28.92 -5.70 -25.88
N GLU A 394 -28.16 -5.88 -24.79
CA GLU A 394 -27.44 -4.82 -24.10
C GLU A 394 -25.99 -4.77 -24.63
N PRO A 395 -25.62 -3.72 -25.41
CA PRO A 395 -24.33 -3.71 -26.10
C PRO A 395 -23.15 -3.20 -25.25
N TYR A 396 -23.42 -2.59 -24.09
CA TYR A 396 -22.43 -1.87 -23.29
C TYR A 396 -22.52 -2.24 -21.82
N PHE A 397 -21.38 -2.36 -21.13
CA PHE A 397 -21.32 -2.61 -19.68
C PHE A 397 -21.91 -1.45 -18.89
N TYR A 398 -21.63 -0.19 -19.27
CA TYR A 398 -22.14 0.96 -18.52
C TYR A 398 -23.68 1.04 -18.46
N ALA A 399 -24.37 0.38 -19.40
CA ALA A 399 -25.82 0.32 -19.49
C ALA A 399 -26.41 -1.07 -19.18
N ALA A 400 -25.56 -2.05 -18.86
CA ALA A 400 -26.00 -3.43 -18.64
C ALA A 400 -26.84 -3.54 -17.36
N THR A 401 -27.97 -4.23 -17.44
CA THR A 401 -28.83 -4.51 -16.28
C THR A 401 -28.31 -5.70 -15.49
N LEU A 402 -27.76 -6.71 -16.17
CA LEU A 402 -27.24 -7.93 -15.57
C LEU A 402 -25.81 -8.22 -16.04
N ILE A 403 -24.90 -8.33 -15.07
CA ILE A 403 -23.52 -8.78 -15.27
C ILE A 403 -23.35 -10.15 -14.65
N LYS A 404 -22.70 -11.07 -15.37
CA LYS A 404 -22.33 -12.38 -14.86
C LYS A 404 -20.82 -12.44 -14.64
N GLU A 405 -20.43 -12.70 -13.40
CA GLU A 405 -19.04 -12.97 -13.01
C GLU A 405 -18.81 -14.48 -12.88
N GLU A 406 -17.69 -15.00 -13.38
CA GLU A 406 -17.28 -16.39 -13.17
C GLU A 406 -15.75 -16.56 -13.24
N PRO A 407 -15.15 -17.49 -12.46
CA PRO A 407 -13.72 -17.81 -12.58
C PRO A 407 -13.43 -18.45 -13.94
N VAL A 408 -12.26 -18.12 -14.50
CA VAL A 408 -11.77 -18.72 -15.76
C VAL A 408 -10.50 -19.51 -15.54
N ILE A 409 -9.56 -18.94 -14.78
CA ILE A 409 -8.31 -19.60 -14.40
C ILE A 409 -8.20 -19.46 -12.88
N ALA A 410 -8.58 -20.51 -12.18
CA ALA A 410 -8.53 -20.58 -10.73
C ALA A 410 -7.79 -21.85 -10.32
N THR A 411 -6.57 -21.68 -9.80
CA THR A 411 -5.65 -22.78 -9.47
C THR A 411 -4.96 -22.49 -8.15
N PRO A 412 -4.26 -23.47 -7.53
CA PRO A 412 -3.44 -23.18 -6.35
C PRO A 412 -2.31 -22.16 -6.60
N ALA A 413 -1.87 -22.01 -7.85
CA ALA A 413 -0.92 -20.98 -8.24
C ALA A 413 -1.63 -19.63 -8.47
N GLU A 414 -0.98 -18.53 -8.10
CA GLU A 414 -1.49 -17.17 -8.26
C GLU A 414 -1.39 -16.68 -9.73
N GLN A 415 -2.44 -16.04 -10.24
CA GLN A 415 -2.64 -15.73 -11.65
C GLN A 415 -2.94 -14.24 -11.88
N PHE A 416 -2.23 -13.63 -12.83
CA PHE A 416 -2.18 -12.18 -13.04
C PHE A 416 -2.22 -11.78 -14.53
N GLN A 417 -2.53 -10.50 -14.80
CA GLN A 417 -2.40 -9.86 -16.11
C GLN A 417 -3.01 -10.66 -17.27
N ALA A 418 -4.22 -11.19 -17.12
CA ALA A 418 -4.82 -12.00 -18.17
C ALA A 418 -5.25 -11.15 -19.38
N LYS A 419 -4.89 -11.56 -20.60
CA LYS A 419 -5.24 -10.89 -21.86
C LYS A 419 -5.71 -11.89 -22.90
N PHE A 420 -6.87 -11.64 -23.50
CA PHE A 420 -7.37 -12.43 -24.62
C PHE A 420 -6.45 -12.34 -25.84
N SER A 421 -6.33 -13.45 -26.57
CA SER A 421 -5.83 -13.42 -27.95
C SER A 421 -6.75 -12.58 -28.83
N PRO A 422 -6.27 -11.90 -29.88
CA PRO A 422 -7.10 -11.08 -30.77
C PRO A 422 -8.26 -11.82 -31.46
N ASP A 423 -8.14 -13.13 -31.66
CA ASP A 423 -9.22 -13.99 -32.16
C ASP A 423 -10.16 -14.52 -31.06
N GLY A 424 -9.91 -14.19 -29.79
CA GLY A 424 -10.76 -14.49 -28.64
C GLY A 424 -10.78 -15.94 -28.18
N LYS A 425 -9.89 -16.80 -28.70
CA LYS A 425 -9.89 -18.25 -28.41
C LYS A 425 -9.00 -18.66 -27.26
N GLU A 426 -8.03 -17.83 -26.91
CA GLU A 426 -7.02 -18.11 -25.90
C GLU A 426 -6.82 -16.92 -24.97
N ILE A 427 -6.25 -17.19 -23.80
CA ILE A 427 -5.93 -16.18 -22.78
C ILE A 427 -4.47 -16.38 -22.39
N ALA A 428 -3.63 -15.37 -22.60
CA ALA A 428 -2.32 -15.34 -21.97
C ALA A 428 -2.44 -14.76 -20.57
N PHE A 429 -1.57 -15.16 -19.65
CA PHE A 429 -1.56 -14.72 -18.25
C PHE A 429 -0.19 -14.99 -17.61
N ILE A 430 0.09 -14.31 -16.51
CA ILE A 430 1.29 -14.52 -15.71
C ILE A 430 0.94 -15.33 -14.46
N GLU A 431 1.55 -16.49 -14.32
CA GLU A 431 1.47 -17.36 -13.15
C GLU A 431 2.65 -17.07 -12.21
N GLU A 432 2.39 -16.99 -10.90
CA GLU A 432 3.41 -16.80 -9.85
C GLU A 432 4.34 -15.60 -10.07
N ARG A 433 3.84 -14.57 -10.78
CA ARG A 433 4.58 -13.37 -11.24
C ARG A 433 5.79 -13.66 -12.12
N ASN A 434 6.09 -14.90 -12.51
CA ASN A 434 7.36 -15.25 -13.14
C ASN A 434 7.25 -16.26 -14.29
N ILE A 435 6.05 -16.76 -14.59
CA ILE A 435 5.81 -17.72 -15.66
C ILE A 435 4.76 -17.14 -16.61
N LEU A 436 5.09 -16.98 -17.89
CA LEU A 436 4.10 -16.63 -18.92
C LEU A 436 3.42 -17.90 -19.42
N ARG A 437 2.09 -17.94 -19.34
CA ARG A 437 1.27 -19.07 -19.78
C ARG A 437 0.23 -18.64 -20.79
N VAL A 438 -0.24 -19.60 -21.59
CA VAL A 438 -1.41 -19.46 -22.47
C VAL A 438 -2.41 -20.57 -22.17
N TYR A 439 -3.63 -20.16 -21.86
CA TYR A 439 -4.81 -21.00 -21.63
C TYR A 439 -5.68 -21.04 -22.86
N ASN A 440 -5.97 -22.24 -23.36
CA ASN A 440 -6.94 -22.45 -24.41
C ASN A 440 -8.35 -22.58 -23.83
N ILE A 441 -9.27 -21.71 -24.25
CA ILE A 441 -10.62 -21.62 -23.65
C ILE A 441 -11.46 -22.87 -23.92
N ALA A 442 -11.33 -23.45 -25.12
CA ALA A 442 -12.13 -24.60 -25.53
C ALA A 442 -11.67 -25.90 -24.87
N SER A 443 -10.36 -26.18 -24.88
CA SER A 443 -9.80 -27.41 -24.30
C SER A 443 -9.57 -27.31 -22.79
N LYS A 444 -9.57 -26.09 -22.23
CA LYS A 444 -9.24 -25.78 -20.84
C LYS A 444 -7.82 -26.19 -20.43
N GLN A 445 -6.91 -26.25 -21.39
CA GLN A 445 -5.50 -26.62 -21.16
C GLN A 445 -4.61 -25.38 -21.22
N SER A 446 -3.61 -25.34 -20.33
CA SER A 446 -2.58 -24.29 -20.31
C SER A 446 -1.24 -24.82 -20.79
N ARG A 447 -0.49 -23.98 -21.49
CA ARG A 447 0.90 -24.22 -21.90
C ARG A 447 1.81 -23.09 -21.41
N THR A 448 3.08 -23.40 -21.18
CA THR A 448 4.09 -22.42 -20.75
C THR A 448 4.80 -21.85 -21.98
N LEU A 449 4.92 -20.53 -22.05
CA LEU A 449 5.69 -19.84 -23.09
C LEU A 449 7.02 -19.30 -22.56
N LEU A 450 7.01 -18.71 -21.37
CA LEU A 450 8.22 -18.25 -20.68
C LEU A 450 8.28 -18.91 -19.30
N PRO A 451 9.28 -19.76 -19.02
CA PRO A 451 9.36 -20.49 -17.75
C PRO A 451 9.86 -19.62 -16.59
N GLN A 452 9.72 -20.13 -15.37
CA GLN A 452 10.26 -19.53 -14.15
C GLN A 452 11.77 -19.27 -14.26
N GLY A 453 12.24 -18.21 -13.60
CA GLY A 453 13.66 -17.84 -13.52
C GLY A 453 14.14 -16.96 -14.68
N ARG A 454 13.26 -16.66 -15.64
CA ARG A 454 13.56 -15.72 -16.74
C ARG A 454 13.48 -14.27 -16.28
N ASN A 455 12.47 -13.93 -15.48
CA ASN A 455 12.23 -12.59 -14.94
C ASN A 455 12.24 -12.60 -13.42
N TYR A 456 12.89 -11.59 -12.81
CA TYR A 456 12.76 -11.28 -11.39
C TYR A 456 11.68 -10.22 -11.19
N SER A 457 10.54 -10.63 -10.62
CA SER A 457 9.43 -9.74 -10.28
C SER A 457 9.50 -9.30 -8.82
N TYR A 458 9.51 -7.99 -8.61
CA TYR A 458 9.46 -7.31 -7.31
C TYR A 458 8.03 -6.95 -6.90
N SER A 459 7.14 -6.68 -7.85
CA SER A 459 5.73 -6.32 -7.60
C SER A 459 4.80 -6.91 -8.66
N ASP A 460 3.52 -7.08 -8.34
CA ASP A 460 2.55 -7.46 -9.38
C ASP A 460 2.52 -6.40 -10.49
N GLY A 461 2.52 -6.79 -11.77
CA GLY A 461 2.43 -5.82 -12.87
C GLY A 461 3.75 -5.25 -13.38
N ASP A 462 4.90 -5.71 -12.88
CA ASP A 462 6.20 -5.08 -13.15
C ASP A 462 6.92 -5.55 -14.43
N TRP A 463 6.36 -6.53 -15.13
CA TRP A 463 6.74 -6.91 -16.49
C TRP A 463 5.51 -7.28 -17.30
N ASP A 464 5.57 -7.11 -18.61
CA ASP A 464 4.41 -7.24 -19.48
C ASP A 464 4.66 -8.09 -20.74
N TYR A 465 3.56 -8.41 -21.42
CA TYR A 465 3.55 -9.12 -22.68
C TYR A 465 2.39 -8.63 -23.57
N GLN A 466 2.51 -8.83 -24.88
CA GLN A 466 1.48 -8.48 -25.85
C GLN A 466 1.32 -9.52 -26.96
N TRP A 467 0.06 -9.83 -27.25
CA TRP A 467 -0.33 -10.60 -28.43
C TRP A 467 -0.09 -9.79 -29.72
N SER A 468 0.46 -10.45 -30.72
CA SER A 468 0.39 -9.99 -32.11
C SER A 468 -1.05 -10.03 -32.62
N GLY A 469 -1.39 -9.14 -33.56
CA GLY A 469 -2.76 -8.99 -34.08
C GLY A 469 -3.34 -10.22 -34.79
N ASP A 470 -2.51 -11.20 -35.17
CA ASP A 470 -2.92 -12.46 -35.79
C ASP A 470 -3.03 -13.64 -34.80
N SER A 471 -2.86 -13.37 -33.50
CA SER A 471 -2.82 -14.36 -32.41
C SER A 471 -1.68 -15.39 -32.48
N LYS A 472 -0.69 -15.26 -33.38
CA LYS A 472 0.34 -16.31 -33.56
C LYS A 472 1.63 -16.07 -32.78
N TRP A 473 1.88 -14.84 -32.36
CA TRP A 473 3.09 -14.42 -31.68
C TRP A 473 2.80 -13.65 -30.41
N ILE A 474 3.71 -13.74 -29.45
CA ILE A 474 3.78 -12.89 -28.27
C ILE A 474 5.15 -12.22 -28.22
N ILE A 475 5.14 -10.93 -27.87
CA ILE A 475 6.33 -10.24 -27.35
C ILE A 475 6.20 -10.11 -25.85
N CYS A 476 7.30 -10.26 -25.11
CA CYS A 476 7.31 -10.03 -23.67
C CYS A 476 8.68 -9.54 -23.19
N ASP A 477 8.68 -8.94 -22.00
CA ASP A 477 9.93 -8.66 -21.28
C ASP A 477 10.60 -9.98 -20.89
N ASP A 478 11.93 -10.04 -21.03
CA ASP A 478 12.73 -11.21 -20.70
C ASP A 478 14.13 -10.81 -20.23
N GLN A 479 14.38 -10.91 -18.94
CA GLN A 479 15.66 -10.57 -18.31
C GLN A 479 16.70 -11.68 -18.46
N GLU A 480 16.31 -12.85 -18.95
CA GLU A 480 17.16 -14.01 -19.14
C GLU A 480 17.93 -14.43 -17.87
N GLY A 481 17.35 -14.19 -16.69
CA GLY A 481 17.98 -14.45 -15.40
C GLY A 481 19.01 -13.40 -14.98
N THR A 482 19.09 -12.25 -15.64
CA THR A 482 19.91 -11.11 -15.18
C THR A 482 19.11 -10.20 -14.25
N TRP A 483 19.79 -9.49 -13.35
CA TRP A 483 19.17 -8.51 -12.47
C TRP A 483 19.14 -7.14 -13.17
N GLN A 484 17.93 -6.60 -13.42
CA GLN A 484 17.65 -5.24 -13.94
C GLN A 484 17.99 -4.92 -15.41
N ALA A 485 18.39 -5.89 -16.23
CA ALA A 485 18.59 -5.70 -17.67
C ALA A 485 17.69 -6.65 -18.48
N GLY A 486 16.56 -6.14 -18.99
CA GLY A 486 15.64 -6.90 -19.85
C GLY A 486 15.99 -6.80 -21.34
N ASN A 487 15.81 -7.89 -22.08
CA ASN A 487 15.61 -7.88 -23.53
C ASN A 487 14.12 -8.09 -23.82
N PHE A 488 13.68 -7.84 -25.06
CA PHE A 488 12.38 -8.36 -25.48
C PHE A 488 12.55 -9.74 -26.11
N ALA A 489 11.67 -10.66 -25.73
CA ALA A 489 11.51 -11.96 -26.34
C ALA A 489 10.41 -11.92 -27.40
N LEU A 490 10.60 -12.65 -28.50
CA LEU A 490 9.59 -12.95 -29.51
C LEU A 490 9.34 -14.47 -29.48
N ILE A 491 8.10 -14.87 -29.19
CA ILE A 491 7.73 -16.26 -28.93
C ILE A 491 6.52 -16.61 -29.79
N LYS A 492 6.49 -17.83 -30.36
CA LYS A 492 5.25 -18.34 -30.98
C LYS A 492 4.23 -18.64 -29.89
N ALA A 493 3.01 -18.15 -30.07
CA ALA A 493 1.96 -18.31 -29.09
C ALA A 493 1.55 -19.76 -28.87
N ASP A 494 1.74 -20.64 -29.85
CA ASP A 494 1.48 -22.09 -29.71
C ASP A 494 2.52 -22.83 -28.85
N GLY A 495 3.59 -22.15 -28.44
CA GLY A 495 4.69 -22.73 -27.65
C GLY A 495 5.68 -23.56 -28.47
N SER A 496 5.54 -23.59 -29.80
CA SER A 496 6.49 -24.25 -30.69
C SER A 496 7.72 -23.36 -30.96
N GLY A 497 8.87 -23.97 -31.27
CA GLY A 497 10.09 -23.25 -31.61
C GLY A 497 10.88 -22.74 -30.41
N THR A 498 11.75 -21.76 -30.66
CA THR A 498 12.67 -21.15 -29.69
C THR A 498 12.21 -19.76 -29.29
N ILE A 499 12.64 -19.31 -28.10
CA ILE A 499 12.49 -17.91 -27.68
C ILE A 499 13.56 -17.10 -28.40
N GLU A 500 13.13 -16.18 -29.27
CA GLU A 500 14.03 -15.34 -30.05
C GLU A 500 14.22 -13.98 -29.36
N HIS A 501 15.44 -13.44 -29.39
CA HIS A 501 15.75 -12.08 -28.93
C HIS A 501 16.34 -11.28 -30.09
N PRO A 502 15.50 -10.66 -30.95
CA PRO A 502 15.96 -9.98 -32.16
C PRO A 502 16.95 -8.85 -31.92
N ILE A 503 17.05 -8.31 -30.70
CA ILE A 503 18.04 -7.33 -30.32
C ILE A 503 18.50 -7.54 -28.87
N ARG A 504 19.80 -7.44 -28.63
CA ARG A 504 20.44 -7.49 -27.30
C ARG A 504 21.32 -6.26 -27.13
N SER A 505 20.74 -5.19 -26.61
CA SER A 505 21.44 -3.89 -26.60
C SER A 505 22.41 -3.73 -25.43
N GLY A 506 22.17 -4.44 -24.32
CA GLY A 506 22.84 -4.19 -23.04
C GLY A 506 22.37 -2.92 -22.31
N PHE A 507 21.38 -2.19 -22.86
CA PHE A 507 20.82 -0.96 -22.28
C PHE A 507 19.34 -1.07 -21.90
N GLY A 508 18.80 -2.30 -21.88
CA GLY A 508 17.42 -2.62 -21.54
C GLY A 508 16.43 -2.39 -22.69
N GLN A 509 15.49 -3.30 -22.87
CA GLN A 509 14.31 -3.16 -23.72
C GLN A 509 13.08 -3.30 -22.82
N ASN A 510 12.47 -2.18 -22.47
CA ASN A 510 11.30 -2.16 -21.58
C ASN A 510 10.11 -1.55 -22.32
N ASN A 511 8.89 -1.78 -21.79
CA ASN A 511 7.65 -1.21 -22.32
C ASN A 511 7.49 -1.49 -23.83
N ILE A 512 7.47 -2.78 -24.17
CA ILE A 512 7.55 -3.24 -25.56
C ILE A 512 6.14 -3.28 -26.16
N LYS A 513 5.96 -2.73 -27.36
CA LYS A 513 4.64 -2.66 -28.02
C LYS A 513 4.70 -3.08 -29.48
N TRP A 514 3.62 -3.68 -29.97
CA TRP A 514 3.42 -3.93 -31.40
C TRP A 514 3.04 -2.64 -32.14
N GLY A 515 3.40 -2.56 -33.41
CA GLY A 515 2.92 -1.53 -34.33
C GLY A 515 2.89 -2.01 -35.78
N MET A 516 2.31 -1.20 -36.68
CA MET A 516 2.19 -1.49 -38.11
C MET A 516 1.65 -2.90 -38.41
N ASP A 517 0.53 -3.25 -37.80
CA ASP A 517 -0.13 -4.56 -37.94
C ASP A 517 0.80 -5.76 -37.63
N GLY A 518 1.64 -5.62 -36.60
CA GLY A 518 2.59 -6.65 -36.16
C GLY A 518 3.92 -6.65 -36.90
N LYS A 519 4.11 -5.77 -37.88
CA LYS A 519 5.37 -5.69 -38.66
C LYS A 519 6.47 -4.89 -37.98
N MET A 520 6.13 -4.17 -36.92
CA MET A 520 7.04 -3.34 -36.14
C MET A 520 6.92 -3.67 -34.65
N ILE A 521 8.05 -3.65 -33.95
CA ILE A 521 8.11 -3.73 -32.49
C ILE A 521 8.78 -2.44 -32.01
N SER A 522 8.20 -1.76 -31.03
CA SER A 522 8.79 -0.60 -30.37
C SER A 522 9.13 -0.89 -28.91
N TRP A 523 10.10 -0.17 -28.36
CA TRP A 523 10.53 -0.30 -26.97
C TRP A 523 11.19 0.99 -26.46
N GLN A 524 11.26 1.14 -25.14
CA GLN A 524 12.10 2.12 -24.47
C GLN A 524 13.50 1.56 -24.21
N ASN A 525 14.52 2.39 -24.39
CA ASN A 525 15.91 2.00 -24.21
C ASN A 525 16.75 3.16 -23.66
N SER A 526 17.72 2.86 -22.80
CA SER A 526 18.53 3.85 -22.10
C SER A 526 19.89 4.14 -22.76
N LYS A 527 20.17 3.62 -23.97
CA LYS A 527 21.49 3.68 -24.62
C LYS A 527 22.08 5.09 -24.73
N LEU A 528 21.25 6.09 -24.99
CA LEU A 528 21.67 7.49 -25.17
C LEU A 528 21.26 8.40 -24.01
N GLY A 529 20.51 7.87 -23.03
CA GLY A 529 19.96 8.66 -21.94
C GLY A 529 20.88 8.75 -20.73
N ARG A 530 20.63 9.75 -19.89
CA ARG A 530 21.28 9.87 -18.58
C ARG A 530 20.92 8.67 -17.71
N LYS A 531 21.93 8.06 -17.07
CA LYS A 531 21.77 6.96 -16.12
C LYS A 531 22.70 7.12 -14.92
N GLY A 532 22.27 6.66 -13.76
CA GLY A 532 23.12 6.59 -12.56
C GLY A 532 24.22 5.53 -12.73
N LEU A 533 25.42 5.80 -12.21
CA LEU A 533 26.54 4.85 -12.22
C LEU A 533 26.22 3.53 -11.50
N ALA A 534 25.37 3.59 -10.47
CA ALA A 534 24.95 2.43 -9.69
C ALA A 534 23.74 1.67 -10.28
N LEU A 535 23.29 2.01 -11.51
CA LEU A 535 22.04 1.52 -12.11
C LEU A 535 20.80 1.78 -11.24
N GLN A 536 20.91 2.74 -10.31
CA GLN A 536 19.87 3.21 -9.42
C GLN A 536 19.66 4.72 -9.62
N GLY A 537 18.42 5.17 -9.49
CA GLY A 537 18.03 6.57 -9.64
C GLY A 537 17.36 6.89 -10.98
N SER A 538 17.21 8.18 -11.27
CA SER A 538 16.50 8.65 -12.46
C SER A 538 17.24 8.26 -13.74
N THR A 539 16.52 7.56 -14.62
CA THR A 539 16.99 7.19 -15.95
C THR A 539 16.19 7.95 -17.00
N GLU A 540 16.89 8.45 -18.00
CA GLU A 540 16.29 8.97 -19.22
C GLU A 540 16.35 7.89 -20.31
N THR A 541 15.29 7.80 -21.11
CA THR A 541 15.16 6.80 -22.17
C THR A 541 14.74 7.46 -23.47
N ASP A 542 14.90 6.69 -24.54
CA ASP A 542 14.39 6.98 -25.87
C ASP A 542 13.47 5.86 -26.31
N ILE A 543 12.50 6.20 -27.17
CA ILE A 543 11.66 5.21 -27.85
C ILE A 543 12.31 4.84 -29.17
N TYR A 544 12.48 3.54 -29.39
CA TYR A 544 12.98 2.94 -30.63
C TYR A 544 11.90 2.07 -31.27
N ALA A 545 12.03 1.83 -32.57
CA ALA A 545 11.29 0.81 -33.31
C ALA A 545 12.23 -0.05 -34.15
N GLY A 546 11.94 -1.34 -34.23
CA GLY A 546 12.57 -2.30 -35.11
C GLY A 546 11.53 -3.01 -35.98
N PHE A 547 11.91 -3.36 -37.21
CA PHE A 547 10.98 -3.84 -38.22
C PHE A 547 11.23 -5.32 -38.57
N LEU A 548 10.19 -6.14 -38.40
CA LEU A 548 10.15 -7.56 -38.75
C LEU A 548 9.79 -7.79 -40.22
N ASP A 549 9.45 -6.72 -40.95
CA ASP A 549 9.13 -6.75 -42.38
C ASP A 549 9.97 -5.70 -43.12
N VAL A 550 10.67 -6.13 -44.17
CA VAL A 550 11.58 -5.25 -44.93
C VAL A 550 10.79 -4.15 -45.64
N ALA A 551 9.65 -4.46 -46.23
CA ALA A 551 8.82 -3.47 -46.93
C ALA A 551 8.26 -2.42 -45.98
N ALA A 552 7.89 -2.80 -44.75
CA ALA A 552 7.49 -1.86 -43.71
C ALA A 552 8.63 -0.89 -43.35
N PHE A 553 9.86 -1.37 -43.25
CA PHE A 553 11.02 -0.51 -42.99
C PHE A 553 11.32 0.44 -44.15
N GLU A 554 11.29 -0.04 -45.40
CA GLU A 554 11.46 0.81 -46.58
C GLU A 554 10.38 1.90 -46.63
N ARG A 555 9.12 1.55 -46.34
CA ARG A 555 8.01 2.52 -46.23
C ARG A 555 8.22 3.53 -45.09
N PHE A 556 8.83 3.11 -43.99
CA PHE A 556 9.12 4.00 -42.86
C PHE A 556 10.19 5.04 -43.21
N LYS A 557 11.21 4.65 -43.99
CA LYS A 557 12.32 5.52 -44.41
C LYS A 557 11.98 6.56 -45.48
N LEU A 558 10.86 6.42 -46.18
CA LEU A 558 10.44 7.37 -47.20
C LEU A 558 10.41 8.80 -46.65
N SER A 559 10.87 9.75 -47.45
CA SER A 559 10.69 11.18 -47.18
C SER A 559 9.20 11.55 -47.12
N LYS A 560 8.89 12.74 -46.59
CA LYS A 560 7.51 13.24 -46.50
C LYS A 560 6.84 13.26 -47.87
N GLU A 561 7.55 13.71 -48.89
CA GLU A 561 7.07 13.84 -50.27
C GLU A 561 6.85 12.47 -50.92
N GLU A 562 7.81 11.55 -50.77
CA GLU A 562 7.69 10.18 -51.30
C GLU A 562 6.55 9.40 -50.63
N PHE A 563 6.38 9.57 -49.32
CA PHE A 563 5.31 8.92 -48.57
C PHE A 563 3.94 9.47 -48.94
N ALA A 564 3.82 10.78 -49.14
CA ALA A 564 2.59 11.41 -49.63
C ALA A 564 2.22 10.88 -51.02
N LEU A 565 3.17 10.84 -51.95
CA LEU A 565 2.98 10.28 -53.29
C LEU A 565 2.56 8.80 -53.25
N LEU A 566 3.16 8.00 -52.35
CA LEU A 566 2.77 6.61 -52.15
C LEU A 566 1.33 6.50 -51.65
N LYS A 567 0.92 7.31 -50.65
CA LYS A 567 -0.46 7.32 -50.15
C LYS A 567 -1.46 7.74 -51.22
N ASP A 568 -1.15 8.75 -52.03
CA ASP A 568 -2.02 9.18 -53.13
C ASP A 568 -2.23 8.05 -54.15
N LYS A 569 -1.16 7.33 -54.51
CA LYS A 569 -1.25 6.14 -55.38
C LYS A 569 -2.10 5.03 -54.76
N GLU A 570 -1.92 4.75 -53.46
CA GLU A 570 -2.72 3.76 -52.74
C GLU A 570 -4.20 4.14 -52.67
N GLU A 571 -4.54 5.41 -52.47
CA GLU A 571 -5.91 5.90 -52.47
C GLU A 571 -6.54 5.85 -53.86
N GLN A 572 -5.81 6.23 -54.90
CA GLN A 572 -6.27 6.11 -56.29
C GLN A 572 -6.54 4.64 -56.66
N ALA A 573 -5.65 3.73 -56.27
CA ALA A 573 -5.85 2.29 -56.47
C ALA A 573 -7.10 1.76 -55.71
N LYS A 574 -7.33 2.21 -54.47
CA LYS A 574 -8.54 1.85 -53.71
C LYS A 574 -9.83 2.41 -54.32
N LYS A 575 -9.78 3.57 -54.98
CA LYS A 575 -10.93 4.16 -55.68
C LYS A 575 -11.19 3.49 -57.04
N ALA A 576 -10.17 2.93 -57.68
CA ALA A 576 -10.29 2.20 -58.95
C ALA A 576 -10.85 0.77 -58.79
N ASP A 577 -10.72 0.18 -57.61
CA ASP A 577 -11.19 -1.18 -57.32
C ASP A 577 -12.57 -1.18 -56.65
N THR A 578 -13.62 -0.91 -57.42
CA THR A 578 -15.03 -0.95 -56.98
C THR A 578 -15.69 -2.33 -57.09
N SER A 579 -14.94 -3.41 -57.35
CA SER A 579 -15.50 -4.77 -57.38
C SER A 579 -15.38 -5.45 -56.01
N LYS A 580 -16.52 -5.65 -55.34
CA LYS A 580 -16.62 -6.50 -54.14
C LYS A 580 -16.31 -7.94 -54.51
N THR A 581 -15.07 -8.41 -54.34
CA THR A 581 -14.76 -9.78 -53.84
C THR A 581 -13.26 -9.97 -53.60
N LYS A 582 -12.92 -10.65 -52.51
CA LYS A 582 -11.59 -11.05 -52.01
C LYS A 582 -10.79 -9.99 -51.24
N LYS A 583 -11.29 -9.66 -50.05
CA LYS A 583 -10.46 -9.26 -48.92
C LYS A 583 -10.23 -10.45 -47.98
N ASP A 584 -9.82 -11.59 -48.54
CA ASP A 584 -9.52 -12.80 -47.80
C ASP A 584 -8.61 -13.68 -48.66
N THR A 585 -7.29 -13.61 -48.46
CA THR A 585 -6.33 -14.75 -48.63
C THR A 585 -4.85 -14.37 -48.48
N ALA A 586 -4.44 -13.10 -48.60
CA ALA A 586 -3.01 -12.75 -48.57
C ALA A 586 -2.36 -12.72 -47.16
N ALA A 587 -3.15 -12.66 -46.08
CA ALA A 587 -2.62 -12.56 -44.70
C ALA A 587 -2.25 -13.91 -44.04
N LYS A 588 -2.43 -15.06 -44.71
CA LYS A 588 -2.34 -16.36 -44.01
C LYS A 588 -0.92 -16.83 -43.66
N ASN A 589 0.13 -16.34 -44.32
CA ASN A 589 1.51 -16.86 -44.18
C ASN A 589 2.59 -15.81 -43.84
N TRP A 590 2.26 -14.69 -43.20
CA TRP A 590 3.29 -13.76 -42.71
C TRP A 590 4.12 -14.39 -41.58
N MET A 591 5.44 -14.17 -41.61
CA MET A 591 6.41 -14.68 -40.66
C MET A 591 7.39 -13.55 -40.28
N PRO A 592 7.68 -13.32 -38.99
CA PRO A 592 8.67 -12.35 -38.56
C PRO A 592 10.04 -12.58 -39.20
N ASN A 593 10.61 -11.57 -39.87
CA ASN A 593 11.99 -11.60 -40.33
C ASN A 593 12.92 -11.00 -39.26
N ILE A 594 13.58 -11.89 -38.51
CA ILE A 594 14.57 -11.52 -37.47
C ILE A 594 15.99 -11.35 -38.04
N LYS A 595 16.28 -11.85 -39.24
CA LYS A 595 17.63 -11.80 -39.81
C LYS A 595 18.00 -10.36 -40.17
N GLY A 596 19.12 -9.86 -39.64
CA GLY A 596 19.54 -8.45 -39.80
C GLY A 596 18.56 -7.46 -39.18
N PHE A 597 17.87 -7.82 -38.10
CA PHE A 597 16.92 -6.94 -37.42
C PHE A 597 17.59 -5.66 -36.93
N GLU A 598 18.85 -5.72 -36.46
CA GLU A 598 19.62 -4.53 -36.06
C GLU A 598 19.77 -3.46 -37.16
N ASP A 599 19.83 -3.86 -38.44
CA ASP A 599 19.93 -2.94 -39.58
C ASP A 599 18.59 -2.24 -39.88
N ARG A 600 17.51 -2.69 -39.25
CA ARG A 600 16.15 -2.18 -39.40
C ARG A 600 15.63 -1.59 -38.09
N VAL A 601 16.49 -0.86 -37.37
CA VAL A 601 16.11 -0.15 -36.14
C VAL A 601 16.20 1.35 -36.33
N ALA A 602 15.18 2.08 -35.86
CA ALA A 602 15.10 3.52 -35.88
C ALA A 602 14.79 4.09 -34.49
N ARG A 603 15.45 5.20 -34.12
CA ARG A 603 15.07 6.00 -32.95
C ARG A 603 13.89 6.89 -33.34
N LEU A 604 12.80 6.82 -32.58
CA LEU A 604 11.56 7.57 -32.86
C LEU A 604 11.54 8.94 -32.19
N THR A 605 12.24 9.07 -31.07
CA THR A 605 12.32 10.30 -30.26
C THR A 605 13.48 11.19 -30.70
N ILE A 606 13.35 12.50 -30.49
CA ILE A 606 14.39 13.47 -30.87
C ILE A 606 15.46 13.68 -29.79
N ASN A 607 15.13 13.40 -28.53
CA ASN A 607 16.01 13.51 -27.38
C ASN A 607 15.60 12.51 -26.30
N SER A 608 16.56 12.13 -25.45
CA SER A 608 16.29 11.29 -24.28
C SER A 608 15.56 12.09 -23.21
N SER A 609 14.62 11.46 -22.51
CA SER A 609 13.86 12.11 -21.43
C SER A 609 13.31 11.10 -20.44
N SER A 610 12.76 11.56 -19.32
CA SER A 610 11.98 10.69 -18.43
C SER A 610 10.63 10.42 -19.08
N ILE A 611 10.47 9.24 -19.68
CA ILE A 611 9.25 8.81 -20.37
C ILE A 611 8.49 7.81 -19.50
N ALA A 612 7.25 8.12 -19.13
CA ALA A 612 6.41 7.23 -18.32
C ALA A 612 5.81 6.09 -19.15
N ASP A 613 5.17 6.44 -20.27
CA ASP A 613 4.57 5.49 -21.20
C ASP A 613 4.44 6.14 -22.59
N TYR A 614 4.20 5.33 -23.63
CA TYR A 614 4.03 5.81 -25.01
C TYR A 614 3.04 4.96 -25.82
N ALA A 615 2.48 5.53 -26.88
CA ALA A 615 1.65 4.83 -27.85
C ALA A 615 2.03 5.25 -29.27
N ILE A 616 1.85 4.34 -30.23
CA ILE A 616 2.15 4.58 -31.64
C ILE A 616 0.86 4.46 -32.44
N THR A 617 0.66 5.32 -33.43
CA THR A 617 -0.48 5.17 -34.34
C THR A 617 -0.41 3.83 -35.08
N PRO A 618 -1.55 3.23 -35.45
CA PRO A 618 -1.56 1.95 -36.15
C PRO A 618 -0.67 1.91 -37.41
N ASP A 619 -0.57 3.04 -38.13
CA ASP A 619 0.26 3.18 -39.34
C ASP A 619 1.73 3.55 -39.07
N GLY A 620 2.14 3.70 -37.81
CA GLY A 620 3.50 4.07 -37.41
C GLY A 620 3.90 5.51 -37.77
N SER A 621 2.94 6.38 -38.09
CA SER A 621 3.22 7.77 -38.49
C SER A 621 3.51 8.70 -37.32
N LYS A 622 2.92 8.49 -36.15
CA LYS A 622 3.14 9.33 -34.96
C LYS A 622 3.38 8.49 -33.71
N VAL A 623 4.20 9.02 -32.82
CA VAL A 623 4.45 8.49 -31.48
C VAL A 623 3.99 9.53 -30.46
N TYR A 624 3.06 9.13 -29.59
CA TYR A 624 2.60 9.91 -28.46
C TYR A 624 3.26 9.37 -27.20
N TYR A 625 3.78 10.24 -26.33
CA TYR A 625 4.49 9.80 -25.14
C TYR A 625 4.38 10.80 -24.00
N LEU A 626 4.27 10.29 -22.78
CA LEU A 626 4.27 11.09 -21.57
C LEU A 626 5.72 11.34 -21.16
N SER A 627 6.16 12.60 -21.23
CA SER A 627 7.54 12.98 -20.89
C SER A 627 7.60 14.17 -19.94
N ALA A 628 8.55 14.11 -19.00
CA ALA A 628 8.81 15.16 -18.02
C ALA A 628 10.10 15.91 -18.36
N PHE A 629 9.97 17.21 -18.69
CA PHE A 629 11.08 18.16 -18.84
C PHE A 629 11.07 19.24 -17.77
N GLU A 630 9.87 19.70 -17.39
CA GLU A 630 9.64 20.65 -16.31
C GLU A 630 8.96 19.93 -15.12
N ARG A 631 7.89 20.50 -14.56
CA ARG A 631 7.18 19.92 -13.42
C ARG A 631 6.08 18.96 -13.88
N GLY A 632 6.37 17.66 -13.79
CA GLY A 632 5.43 16.59 -14.11
C GLY A 632 5.50 16.16 -15.57
N TYR A 633 4.64 15.21 -15.93
CA TYR A 633 4.57 14.64 -17.27
C TYR A 633 3.53 15.37 -18.12
N ASP A 634 3.93 15.75 -19.33
CA ASP A 634 3.06 16.29 -20.37
C ASP A 634 2.94 15.29 -21.53
N LEU A 635 1.89 15.41 -22.34
CA LEU A 635 1.74 14.58 -23.53
C LEU A 635 2.45 15.22 -24.71
N TRP A 636 3.48 14.54 -25.20
CA TRP A 636 4.24 14.91 -26.39
C TRP A 636 3.81 14.07 -27.59
N VAL A 637 3.97 14.64 -28.78
CA VAL A 637 3.84 13.90 -30.03
C VAL A 637 5.06 14.16 -30.90
N THR A 638 5.58 13.10 -31.52
CA THR A 638 6.62 13.18 -32.55
C THR A 638 6.16 12.47 -33.80
N GLU A 639 6.36 13.10 -34.96
CA GLU A 639 6.27 12.47 -36.27
C GLU A 639 7.68 11.98 -36.69
N PRO A 640 7.97 10.67 -36.66
CA PRO A 640 9.35 10.19 -36.79
C PRO A 640 10.02 10.50 -38.14
N ARG A 641 9.23 10.67 -39.22
CA ARG A 641 9.75 10.98 -40.57
C ARG A 641 10.30 12.40 -40.67
N THR A 642 9.56 13.37 -40.16
CA THR A 642 9.91 14.80 -40.21
C THR A 642 10.73 15.23 -39.01
N ARG A 643 10.71 14.44 -37.92
CA ARG A 643 11.23 14.78 -36.60
C ARG A 643 10.54 16.01 -35.98
N GLU A 644 9.36 16.39 -36.48
CA GLU A 644 8.54 17.41 -35.86
C GLU A 644 8.03 16.90 -34.51
N THR A 645 8.36 17.62 -33.44
CA THR A 645 8.00 17.28 -32.06
C THR A 645 7.36 18.48 -31.38
N LYS A 646 6.24 18.26 -30.70
CA LYS A 646 5.57 19.30 -29.90
C LYS A 646 4.89 18.72 -28.65
N ILE A 647 4.68 19.58 -27.67
CA ILE A 647 3.73 19.30 -26.59
C ILE A 647 2.34 19.34 -27.19
N LEU A 648 1.62 18.22 -27.14
CA LEU A 648 0.24 18.13 -27.60
C LEU A 648 -0.73 18.62 -26.53
N ALA A 649 -0.50 18.26 -25.27
CA ALA A 649 -1.31 18.70 -24.14
C ALA A 649 -0.45 18.86 -22.87
N LYS A 650 -0.62 20.00 -22.18
CA LYS A 650 -0.03 20.22 -20.86
C LYS A 650 -0.90 19.57 -19.80
N LEU A 651 -0.34 18.61 -19.07
CA LEU A 651 -1.03 17.82 -18.05
C LEU A 651 -0.42 18.10 -16.66
N GLY A 652 0.91 18.20 -16.56
CA GLY A 652 1.60 18.41 -15.27
C GLY A 652 1.24 17.34 -14.23
N THR A 653 1.15 16.09 -14.66
CA THR A 653 0.70 14.95 -13.83
C THR A 653 1.86 14.12 -13.32
N GLY A 654 1.58 13.16 -12.44
CA GLY A 654 2.47 12.02 -12.26
C GLY A 654 2.52 11.17 -13.54
N GLY A 655 3.57 10.34 -13.69
CA GLY A 655 3.61 9.36 -14.77
C GLY A 655 2.43 8.41 -14.66
N SER A 656 1.77 8.14 -15.79
CA SER A 656 0.64 7.22 -15.90
C SER A 656 0.74 6.39 -17.18
N GLY A 657 -0.15 5.40 -17.32
CA GLY A 657 -0.32 4.69 -18.60
C GLY A 657 -0.95 5.56 -19.70
N ILE A 658 -0.70 5.17 -20.94
CA ILE A 658 -1.29 5.75 -22.16
C ILE A 658 -1.92 4.63 -23.00
N GLU A 659 -3.17 4.82 -23.40
CA GLU A 659 -3.84 3.92 -24.35
C GLU A 659 -4.31 4.69 -25.59
N MET A 660 -4.18 4.07 -26.76
CA MET A 660 -4.60 4.65 -28.04
C MET A 660 -5.92 4.04 -28.49
N SER A 661 -6.82 4.85 -29.04
CA SER A 661 -7.99 4.34 -29.76
C SER A 661 -7.57 3.49 -30.96
N LYS A 662 -8.34 2.45 -31.29
CA LYS A 662 -8.02 1.54 -32.40
C LYS A 662 -7.83 2.23 -33.76
N ASP A 663 -8.50 3.37 -33.97
CA ASP A 663 -8.38 4.18 -35.18
C ASP A 663 -7.20 5.17 -35.17
N GLY A 664 -6.45 5.26 -34.06
CA GLY A 664 -5.30 6.14 -33.89
C GLY A 664 -5.62 7.63 -33.73
N LYS A 665 -6.90 7.99 -33.54
CA LYS A 665 -7.36 9.40 -33.50
C LYS A 665 -7.43 10.01 -32.11
N ALA A 666 -7.37 9.19 -31.06
CA ALA A 666 -7.44 9.67 -29.69
C ALA A 666 -6.52 8.86 -28.78
N VAL A 667 -6.01 9.55 -27.78
CA VAL A 667 -5.18 9.01 -26.71
C VAL A 667 -5.90 9.18 -25.39
N PHE A 668 -5.85 8.16 -24.54
CA PHE A 668 -6.41 8.12 -23.20
C PHE A 668 -5.28 8.12 -22.18
N VAL A 669 -5.39 9.00 -21.19
CA VAL A 669 -4.38 9.15 -20.13
C VAL A 669 -5.05 9.29 -18.77
N MET A 670 -4.37 8.82 -17.73
CA MET A 670 -4.80 8.99 -16.34
C MET A 670 -4.03 10.14 -15.68
N SER A 671 -4.74 11.20 -15.35
CA SER A 671 -4.23 12.40 -14.70
C SER A 671 -4.73 12.46 -13.26
N ARG A 672 -3.84 12.27 -12.28
CA ARG A 672 -4.15 12.40 -10.84
C ARG A 672 -5.40 11.60 -10.40
N GLY A 673 -5.55 10.38 -10.93
CA GLY A 673 -6.67 9.49 -10.62
C GLY A 673 -7.96 9.78 -11.41
N SER A 674 -7.92 10.66 -12.42
CA SER A 674 -9.01 10.94 -13.35
C SER A 674 -8.60 10.63 -14.79
N LEU A 675 -9.57 10.31 -15.65
CA LEU A 675 -9.31 9.94 -17.05
C LEU A 675 -9.56 11.11 -18.00
N LEU A 676 -8.67 11.23 -18.99
CA LEU A 676 -8.75 12.23 -20.05
C LEU A 676 -8.66 11.55 -21.41
N LYS A 677 -9.49 11.99 -22.35
CA LYS A 677 -9.37 11.70 -23.79
C LYS A 677 -8.75 12.92 -24.47
N ILE A 678 -7.73 12.70 -25.29
CA ILE A 678 -6.99 13.74 -26.00
C ILE A 678 -7.01 13.40 -27.48
N ASP A 679 -7.57 14.29 -28.31
CA ASP A 679 -7.60 14.09 -29.76
C ASP A 679 -6.30 14.57 -30.44
N GLU A 680 -6.18 14.35 -31.75
CA GLU A 680 -5.01 14.75 -32.54
C GLU A 680 -4.72 16.26 -32.54
N SER A 681 -5.71 17.10 -32.21
CA SER A 681 -5.52 18.55 -32.09
C SER A 681 -4.93 18.96 -30.74
N GLY A 682 -4.93 18.03 -29.77
CA GLY A 682 -4.55 18.27 -28.39
C GLY A 682 -5.71 18.73 -27.51
N LYS A 683 -6.96 18.67 -28.00
CA LYS A 683 -8.13 18.98 -27.20
C LYS A 683 -8.31 17.89 -26.13
N THR A 684 -8.21 18.29 -24.88
CA THR A 684 -8.40 17.43 -23.71
C THR A 684 -9.87 17.42 -23.29
N THR A 685 -10.48 16.25 -23.22
CA THR A 685 -11.87 16.05 -22.77
C THR A 685 -11.86 15.10 -21.56
N PRO A 686 -12.31 15.55 -20.37
CA PRO A 686 -12.45 14.67 -19.22
C PRO A 686 -13.48 13.57 -19.48
N ILE A 687 -13.16 12.34 -19.07
CA ILE A 687 -14.14 11.23 -19.05
C ILE A 687 -14.83 11.27 -17.69
N GLY A 688 -16.09 11.69 -17.70
CA GLY A 688 -16.89 11.81 -16.49
C GLY A 688 -17.16 10.44 -15.85
N VAL A 689 -16.83 10.32 -14.56
CA VAL A 689 -17.13 9.14 -13.74
C VAL A 689 -18.00 9.55 -12.58
N ASN A 690 -19.16 8.90 -12.47
CA ASN A 690 -20.17 9.14 -11.45
C ASN A 690 -20.74 7.78 -11.03
N GLY A 691 -20.00 7.08 -10.18
CA GLY A 691 -20.41 5.80 -9.60
C GLY A 691 -20.57 5.87 -8.10
N GLU A 692 -21.04 4.78 -7.50
CA GLU A 692 -21.09 4.59 -6.05
C GLU A 692 -20.69 3.15 -5.73
N MET A 693 -20.11 2.96 -4.55
CA MET A 693 -19.86 1.64 -3.99
C MET A 693 -20.32 1.56 -2.55
N VAL A 694 -20.69 0.36 -2.12
CA VAL A 694 -20.92 0.03 -0.72
C VAL A 694 -19.60 -0.41 -0.13
N LEU A 695 -19.02 0.41 0.74
CA LEU A 695 -17.76 0.14 1.41
C LEU A 695 -18.01 -0.54 2.76
N ASN A 696 -17.54 -1.78 2.90
CA ASN A 696 -17.46 -2.49 4.17
C ASN A 696 -16.02 -2.50 4.69
N THR A 697 -15.69 -1.55 5.55
CA THR A 697 -14.31 -1.39 6.07
C THR A 697 -13.85 -2.51 6.99
N ALA A 698 -14.79 -3.24 7.63
CA ALA A 698 -14.42 -4.37 8.48
C ALA A 698 -13.94 -5.55 7.65
N GLU A 699 -14.71 -5.91 6.63
CA GLU A 699 -14.35 -6.99 5.70
C GLU A 699 -13.08 -6.64 4.91
N GLU A 700 -12.92 -5.38 4.50
CA GLU A 700 -11.69 -4.90 3.84
C GLU A 700 -10.46 -5.04 4.76
N ARG A 701 -10.54 -4.65 6.04
CA ARG A 701 -9.44 -4.85 6.99
C ARG A 701 -9.13 -6.32 7.21
N SER A 702 -10.16 -7.16 7.33
CA SER A 702 -9.98 -8.60 7.44
C SER A 702 -9.27 -9.17 6.22
N TYR A 703 -9.67 -8.76 5.02
CA TYR A 703 -8.98 -9.11 3.78
C TYR A 703 -7.51 -8.66 3.79
N ILE A 704 -7.22 -7.40 4.10
CA ILE A 704 -5.85 -6.87 4.12
C ILE A 704 -4.98 -7.63 5.13
N PHE A 705 -5.52 -7.96 6.31
CA PHE A 705 -4.83 -8.75 7.32
C PHE A 705 -4.47 -10.15 6.80
N GLU A 706 -5.44 -10.87 6.21
CA GLU A 706 -5.21 -12.19 5.64
C GLU A 706 -4.24 -12.16 4.46
N HIS A 707 -4.36 -11.15 3.60
CA HIS A 707 -3.44 -10.91 2.50
C HIS A 707 -2.01 -10.75 3.02
N ALA A 708 -1.78 -9.80 3.94
CA ALA A 708 -0.46 -9.54 4.51
C ALA A 708 0.14 -10.80 5.16
N TRP A 709 -0.66 -11.54 5.94
CA TRP A 709 -0.24 -12.79 6.57
C TRP A 709 0.16 -13.87 5.55
N ARG A 710 -0.64 -14.07 4.49
CA ARG A 710 -0.36 -15.03 3.41
C ARG A 710 0.87 -14.64 2.58
N GLN A 711 1.08 -13.35 2.33
CA GLN A 711 2.25 -12.90 1.59
C GLN A 711 3.55 -13.27 2.32
N VAL A 712 3.57 -13.21 3.65
CA VAL A 712 4.72 -13.68 4.44
C VAL A 712 4.93 -15.18 4.27
N VAL A 713 3.89 -16.01 4.39
CA VAL A 713 3.98 -17.47 4.16
C VAL A 713 4.60 -17.78 2.80
N LYS A 714 4.21 -17.01 1.78
CA LYS A 714 4.60 -17.27 0.41
C LYS A 714 5.97 -16.71 0.04
N LYS A 715 6.38 -15.59 0.65
CA LYS A 715 7.48 -14.74 0.14
C LYS A 715 8.55 -14.39 1.17
N PHE A 716 8.39 -14.79 2.43
CA PHE A 716 9.46 -14.57 3.40
C PHE A 716 10.71 -15.34 2.97
N TYR A 717 11.88 -14.71 3.15
CA TYR A 717 13.12 -15.22 2.56
C TYR A 717 13.56 -16.56 3.15
N ASP A 718 13.24 -16.82 4.43
CA ASP A 718 13.34 -18.14 5.05
C ASP A 718 12.00 -18.87 4.92
N PRO A 719 11.91 -19.96 4.15
CA PRO A 719 10.68 -20.73 3.99
C PRO A 719 10.12 -21.31 5.30
N ASN A 720 10.97 -21.46 6.33
CA ASN A 720 10.54 -21.91 7.66
C ASN A 720 10.12 -20.75 8.59
N ILE A 721 10.20 -19.50 8.11
CA ILE A 721 9.86 -18.29 8.87
C ILE A 721 10.60 -18.27 10.21
N HIS A 722 11.90 -18.58 10.22
CA HIS A 722 12.73 -18.70 11.41
C HIS A 722 12.22 -19.70 12.47
N GLY A 723 11.35 -20.64 12.10
CA GLY A 723 10.70 -21.57 13.03
C GLY A 723 9.57 -20.95 13.85
N ILE A 724 9.12 -19.74 13.50
CA ILE A 724 8.04 -19.03 14.18
C ILE A 724 6.70 -19.72 13.91
N ASP A 725 5.85 -19.86 14.94
CA ASP A 725 4.45 -20.32 14.77
C ASP A 725 3.58 -19.22 14.13
N TRP A 726 3.82 -18.98 12.84
CA TRP A 726 3.15 -17.94 12.08
C TRP A 726 1.64 -18.15 11.99
N LYS A 727 1.18 -19.41 11.98
CA LYS A 727 -0.25 -19.75 12.02
C LYS A 727 -0.87 -19.44 13.37
N GLY A 728 -0.15 -19.70 14.46
CA GLY A 728 -0.53 -19.28 15.81
C GLY A 728 -0.70 -17.77 15.90
N TYR A 729 0.26 -17.00 15.38
CA TYR A 729 0.19 -15.54 15.38
C TYR A 729 -0.95 -14.98 14.53
N ARG A 730 -1.31 -15.60 13.39
CA ARG A 730 -2.54 -15.25 12.67
C ARG A 730 -3.74 -15.24 13.62
N THR A 731 -3.92 -16.34 14.35
CA THR A 731 -5.07 -16.53 15.25
C THR A 731 -5.01 -15.57 16.42
N ALA A 732 -3.81 -15.36 16.99
CA ALA A 732 -3.60 -14.46 18.12
C ALA A 732 -3.92 -13.00 17.80
N TYR A 733 -3.61 -12.53 16.58
CA TYR A 733 -3.85 -11.14 16.19
C TYR A 733 -5.20 -10.91 15.49
N ALA A 734 -5.73 -11.87 14.73
CA ALA A 734 -7.03 -11.74 14.05
C ALA A 734 -8.20 -11.46 15.01
N LYS A 735 -8.10 -11.93 16.27
CA LYS A 735 -9.13 -11.70 17.31
C LYS A 735 -9.37 -10.21 17.61
N PHE A 736 -8.43 -9.33 17.27
CA PHE A 736 -8.54 -7.90 17.51
C PHE A 736 -9.26 -7.14 16.40
N LEU A 737 -9.43 -7.72 15.21
CA LEU A 737 -10.07 -7.04 14.07
C LEU A 737 -11.47 -6.47 14.39
N PRO A 738 -12.36 -7.18 15.12
CA PRO A 738 -13.67 -6.61 15.51
C PRO A 738 -13.59 -5.42 16.47
N HIS A 739 -12.44 -5.22 17.12
CA HIS A 739 -12.21 -4.14 18.08
C HIS A 739 -11.53 -2.91 17.44
N ILE A 740 -11.26 -2.96 16.13
CA ILE A 740 -10.59 -1.91 15.37
C ILE A 740 -11.53 -1.38 14.29
N ASN A 741 -11.64 -0.05 14.18
CA ASN A 741 -12.48 0.61 13.16
C ASN A 741 -11.74 1.71 12.38
N ASN A 742 -10.47 1.97 12.67
CA ASN A 742 -9.68 3.05 12.08
C ASN A 742 -8.32 2.54 11.56
N ASN A 743 -7.69 3.33 10.67
CA ASN A 743 -6.44 2.93 9.99
C ASN A 743 -5.21 3.00 10.90
N TYR A 744 -5.22 3.82 11.96
CA TYR A 744 -4.10 3.91 12.90
C TYR A 744 -3.97 2.62 13.72
N ASP A 745 -5.03 2.21 14.40
CA ASP A 745 -5.06 0.98 15.20
C ASP A 745 -4.81 -0.26 14.34
N PHE A 746 -5.35 -0.28 13.11
CA PHE A 746 -5.11 -1.38 12.17
C PHE A 746 -3.67 -1.43 11.67
N GLN A 747 -3.04 -0.28 11.41
CA GLN A 747 -1.63 -0.22 11.06
C GLN A 747 -0.76 -0.74 12.23
N GLU A 748 -1.07 -0.36 13.48
CA GLU A 748 -0.38 -0.91 14.65
C GLU A 748 -0.56 -2.43 14.76
N LEU A 749 -1.77 -2.95 14.53
CA LEU A 749 -2.03 -4.39 14.54
C LEU A 749 -1.15 -5.13 13.52
N LEU A 750 -1.11 -4.64 12.29
CA LEU A 750 -0.31 -5.24 11.23
C LEU A 750 1.20 -5.11 11.51
N SER A 751 1.63 -4.00 12.12
CA SER A 751 3.04 -3.81 12.51
C SER A 751 3.44 -4.74 13.67
N GLU A 752 2.54 -4.98 14.63
CA GLU A 752 2.78 -5.93 15.72
C GLU A 752 2.94 -7.37 15.21
N ILE A 753 2.06 -7.85 14.32
CA ILE A 753 2.18 -9.21 13.76
C ILE A 753 3.43 -9.34 12.87
N LEU A 754 3.74 -8.38 11.99
CA LEU A 754 4.96 -8.41 11.19
C LEU A 754 6.23 -8.29 12.06
N GLY A 755 6.13 -7.59 13.18
CA GLY A 755 7.21 -7.48 14.17
C GLY A 755 7.63 -8.80 14.79
N GLU A 756 6.78 -9.85 14.76
CA GLU A 756 7.12 -11.20 15.22
C GLU A 756 8.17 -11.88 14.32
N LEU A 757 8.32 -11.47 13.05
CA LEU A 757 9.15 -12.17 12.06
C LEU A 757 10.65 -12.11 12.34
N TYR A 758 11.09 -11.22 13.23
CA TYR A 758 12.51 -10.95 13.48
C TYR A 758 13.31 -10.58 12.20
N GLY A 759 12.63 -10.16 11.11
CA GLY A 759 13.23 -9.82 9.82
C GLY A 759 13.37 -8.30 9.60
N TYR A 760 14.46 -7.87 8.95
CA TYR A 760 14.64 -6.48 8.53
C TYR A 760 13.75 -6.15 7.31
N HIS A 761 13.32 -4.90 7.15
CA HIS A 761 12.36 -4.43 6.13
C HIS A 761 10.96 -5.07 6.18
N SER A 762 10.53 -5.59 7.33
CA SER A 762 9.15 -6.04 7.55
C SER A 762 8.21 -4.86 7.83
N VAL A 763 8.23 -3.84 6.96
CA VAL A 763 7.62 -2.52 7.19
C VAL A 763 6.38 -2.33 6.32
N LEU A 764 5.33 -1.74 6.88
CA LEU A 764 4.16 -1.29 6.13
C LEU A 764 4.31 0.18 5.73
N LEU A 765 3.95 0.49 4.48
CA LEU A 765 3.72 1.87 4.06
C LEU A 765 2.36 2.33 4.61
N LYS A 766 2.29 3.55 5.16
CA LYS A 766 1.08 4.13 5.75
C LYS A 766 -0.17 3.85 4.90
N PHE A 767 -1.19 3.25 5.51
CA PHE A 767 -2.53 3.19 4.93
C PHE A 767 -3.09 4.61 4.89
N ARG A 768 -3.43 5.12 3.69
CA ARG A 768 -4.18 6.36 3.55
C ARG A 768 -5.66 6.10 3.72
#